data_AF-A0A6P1YK11-F1
#
_entry.id   AF-A0A6P1YK11-F1
#
_cell.length_a   1.000
_cell.length_b   1.000
_cell.length_c   1.000
_cell.angle_alpha   90.00
_cell.angle_beta   90.00
_cell.angle_gamma   90.00
#
_symmetry.space_group_name_H-M   'P 1'
#
loop_
_entity.id
_entity.type
_entity.pdbx_description
1 polymer ?
#
loop_
_entity_poly.entity_id
_entity_poly.type
_entity_poly.pdbx_seq_one_letter_code
_entity_poly.pdbx_strand_id
1 'polypeptide(L)'
;MTTTTELKITLTDELQDTLNAGGAAVYAIYFNPTSGAPVIQTLFTGATSAGPATAPITVDVPLTLDVVSGKVYFLVQSPVDGTLADPTTFVGTQSDLNWQSAETHNYRYDSFELTIENNINDAGNLSSVEGYGLPMSVGVSYGDGSSASVGYNVSGNELFHALSTMGQAQTVFPYATTAGEPGLTGDRAGLSPSQSVGIKSAAFTAGDWDSYVDYLKKIDPQTHEPNANAIQFAGFFDGAKDANGVYHNGGFYAYVLEWDENNGIFWLSPTDDSQVRGYIAITPEQLAGNIYATEGYVEIYESKSDYASGDAYHIYLNTYTYIDSSGKSVTNDDFMDAAANNQWGDILKDLFTGFTAGFYGMTGVDAQGGQVDLDQNWNWDPTYSFGANLATGEAPIYYDPYSAYFFANSNSYGSGYSDQLMSQYSEGGPLISLYDPSLGGSVTSIAITIFDDDETPTGYTKPVIYNYIAPGADGYTPPEYDANSAANIVLNFANSAMILDETVARITFSFQTGDASHPWASVTIDGSMGSLWQNWDIVQEKDGSYSAVPQNPAGMQPAGTILIGKLPVADDGVSHYKIEVGANDGHASKTFNLYTTTNADGLFLDPAYAGQAGAIAIDGLATVSAAPATQYVNTFTIDFLPSTTTTIDPSLLTRVQSTLVPSSVVVGQVTGTDPSPSPHGGGFTALAGQDALNGNVVSSQHAQLGFGWTGLNNATAASASWISGYTNKVDGQSVALVTIAGAGLAPVALLADIDGQWVSQGKSEIATLGEGTYTVTMQQYAASDTAHAHPLTQVSSKMTLTIALNEMDLVLAPGGAGAQLVDDGSGTSGNWIRLETSGAALEAGSSLVAYAVNANGEMVSRDGLEAGASVTLQDATLGHIGAIAGDDGSSLMFGGQSVHLGAGLELRFAEIDASGHADLSPAMNVSATPDGGIQFALDGFVLQASVENSLDAAAMIAGNQRASDTPWVYLEHGDLIQFEIAGSSANTNTLGFVRIDVDPATGDWSVGGVAYGDTDAFHDAVRGALDDGFLYQQGGNFQVTDEWEVAGASGYYAPVLLTQDGETFVIGNANDGGNDYIRMFGENTFGIEDLTASAGSDFDYNDMVVRLLPSEELLS
;
A
#
# COMPACT_ATOMS: atom_id res chain seq x y z
N MET A 1 -13.49 2.14 -36.20
CA MET A 1 -12.93 1.34 -37.30
C MET A 1 -11.73 0.65 -36.70
N THR A 2 -11.70 -0.69 -36.68
CA THR A 2 -10.58 -1.45 -36.12
C THR A 2 -9.41 -1.36 -37.11
N THR A 3 -8.40 -0.54 -36.79
CA THR A 3 -7.12 -0.54 -37.50
C THR A 3 -6.40 -1.84 -37.15
N THR A 4 -6.07 -2.64 -38.16
CA THR A 4 -5.25 -3.85 -38.01
C THR A 4 -3.79 -3.44 -38.11
N THR A 5 -2.98 -3.74 -37.09
CA THR A 5 -1.53 -3.56 -37.16
C THR A 5 -0.92 -4.68 -38.00
N GLU A 6 -0.04 -4.32 -38.94
CA GLU A 6 0.63 -5.27 -39.83
C GLU A 6 2.10 -5.44 -39.44
N LEU A 7 2.54 -6.68 -39.21
CA LEU A 7 3.95 -7.00 -39.00
C LEU A 7 4.63 -7.26 -40.34
N LYS A 8 5.58 -6.43 -40.72
CA LYS A 8 6.33 -6.52 -41.99
C LYS A 8 7.69 -7.12 -41.74
N ILE A 9 7.84 -8.41 -42.00
CA ILE A 9 9.06 -9.14 -41.69
C ILE A 9 9.93 -9.22 -42.94
N THR A 10 11.14 -8.70 -42.88
CA THR A 10 12.11 -8.68 -43.97
C THR A 10 13.30 -9.58 -43.67
N LEU A 11 13.67 -10.44 -44.62
CA LEU A 11 14.92 -11.21 -44.59
C LEU A 11 15.93 -10.54 -45.53
N THR A 12 17.14 -10.26 -45.04
CA THR A 12 18.21 -9.67 -45.86
C THR A 12 18.64 -10.59 -47.00
N ASP A 13 19.32 -10.04 -48.00
CA ASP A 13 19.87 -10.82 -49.11
C ASP A 13 20.92 -11.82 -48.63
N GLU A 14 21.78 -11.41 -47.70
CA GLU A 14 22.85 -12.25 -47.16
C GLU A 14 22.29 -13.41 -46.33
N LEU A 15 21.27 -13.15 -45.50
CA LEU A 15 20.59 -14.22 -44.76
C LEU A 15 19.95 -15.23 -45.72
N GLN A 16 19.31 -14.77 -46.79
CA GLN A 16 18.71 -15.66 -47.80
C GLN A 16 19.77 -16.54 -48.49
N ASP A 17 20.96 -16.01 -48.76
CA ASP A 17 22.07 -16.76 -49.33
C ASP A 17 22.54 -17.86 -48.38
N THR A 18 22.70 -17.53 -47.10
CA THR A 18 23.04 -18.50 -46.04
C THR A 18 21.98 -19.59 -45.90
N LEU A 19 20.70 -19.21 -45.88
CA LEU A 19 19.59 -20.15 -45.78
C LEU A 19 19.49 -21.08 -46.99
N ASN A 20 19.69 -20.55 -48.21
CA ASN A 20 19.71 -21.35 -49.44
C ASN A 20 20.88 -22.33 -49.46
N ALA A 21 22.08 -21.89 -49.06
CA ALA A 21 23.25 -22.76 -48.98
C ALA A 21 23.06 -23.90 -47.97
N GLY A 22 22.41 -23.62 -46.83
CA GLY A 22 22.13 -24.61 -45.78
C GLY A 22 20.88 -25.46 -46.01
N GLY A 23 20.00 -25.11 -46.97
CA GLY A 23 18.69 -25.74 -47.09
C GLY A 23 17.79 -25.52 -45.86
N ALA A 24 17.97 -24.40 -45.18
CA ALA A 24 17.31 -24.05 -43.92
C ALA A 24 15.96 -23.35 -44.14
N ALA A 25 15.12 -23.30 -43.11
CA ALA A 25 13.81 -22.62 -43.16
C ALA A 25 13.66 -21.58 -42.05
N VAL A 26 12.85 -20.56 -42.32
CA VAL A 26 12.51 -19.50 -41.36
C VAL A 26 11.02 -19.46 -41.13
N TYR A 27 10.61 -19.37 -39.87
CA TYR A 27 9.22 -19.34 -39.45
C TYR A 27 8.95 -18.18 -38.49
N ALA A 28 7.76 -17.59 -38.57
CA ALA A 28 7.19 -16.77 -37.51
C ALA A 28 6.12 -17.58 -36.78
N ILE A 29 6.13 -17.55 -35.45
CA ILE A 29 5.20 -18.29 -34.60
C ILE A 29 4.66 -17.37 -33.51
N TYR A 30 3.35 -17.33 -33.36
CA TYR A 30 2.68 -16.62 -32.27
C TYR A 30 1.48 -17.44 -31.79
N PHE A 31 0.94 -17.11 -30.62
CA PHE A 31 -0.12 -17.90 -29.98
C PHE A 31 -1.39 -17.08 -29.87
N ASN A 32 -2.52 -17.70 -30.21
CA ASN A 32 -3.83 -17.07 -30.02
C ASN A 32 -4.13 -16.97 -28.52
N PRO A 33 -4.39 -15.77 -27.95
CA PRO A 33 -4.54 -15.53 -26.51
C PRO A 33 -5.83 -16.15 -25.96
N THR A 34 -6.81 -16.45 -26.80
CA THR A 34 -8.07 -17.11 -26.37
C THR A 34 -7.96 -18.62 -26.37
N SER A 35 -7.32 -19.21 -27.40
CA SER A 35 -7.25 -20.68 -27.56
C SER A 35 -5.92 -21.31 -27.15
N GLY A 36 -4.87 -20.51 -26.95
CA GLY A 36 -3.50 -20.97 -26.74
C GLY A 36 -2.87 -21.64 -27.96
N ALA A 37 -3.59 -21.74 -29.09
CA ALA A 37 -3.12 -22.47 -30.26
C ALA A 37 -2.05 -21.68 -31.03
N PRO A 38 -1.00 -22.35 -31.53
CA PRO A 38 0.03 -21.70 -32.33
C PRO A 38 -0.48 -21.36 -33.72
N VAL A 39 -0.10 -20.20 -34.20
CA VAL A 39 -0.16 -19.80 -35.60
C VAL A 39 1.27 -19.81 -36.13
N ILE A 40 1.53 -20.68 -37.10
CA ILE A 40 2.85 -20.90 -37.68
C ILE A 40 2.83 -20.41 -39.12
N GLN A 41 3.68 -19.44 -39.43
CA GLN A 41 3.84 -18.90 -40.77
C GLN A 41 5.25 -19.16 -41.28
N THR A 42 5.37 -19.91 -42.37
CA THR A 42 6.64 -20.07 -43.07
C THR A 42 6.99 -18.79 -43.80
N LEU A 43 8.11 -18.17 -43.43
CA LEU A 43 8.63 -16.96 -44.07
C LEU A 43 9.53 -17.30 -45.25
N PHE A 44 10.35 -18.35 -45.10
CA PHE A 44 11.29 -18.78 -46.12
C PHE A 44 11.61 -20.27 -46.03
N THR A 45 11.91 -20.90 -47.16
CA THR A 45 12.45 -22.26 -47.22
C THR A 45 13.55 -22.29 -48.27
N GLY A 46 14.79 -22.47 -47.81
CA GLY A 46 15.98 -22.48 -48.64
C GLY A 46 16.00 -23.68 -49.59
N ALA A 47 16.42 -23.43 -50.83
CA ALA A 47 16.69 -24.48 -51.79
C ALA A 47 18.19 -24.53 -52.09
N THR A 48 18.82 -25.68 -51.88
CA THR A 48 20.27 -25.91 -52.10
C THR A 48 20.75 -25.75 -53.55
N SER A 49 19.82 -25.45 -54.46
CA SER A 49 20.06 -25.19 -55.88
C SER A 49 19.59 -23.80 -56.33
N ALA A 50 19.11 -22.96 -55.41
CA ALA A 50 18.80 -21.57 -55.69
C ALA A 50 20.10 -20.80 -56.00
N GLY A 51 20.04 -19.90 -56.98
CA GLY A 51 21.10 -18.91 -57.17
C GLY A 51 21.09 -17.87 -56.04
N PRO A 52 22.11 -17.00 -55.97
CA PRO A 52 22.15 -15.95 -54.94
C PRO A 52 20.89 -15.09 -55.00
N ALA A 53 20.42 -14.65 -53.83
CA ALA A 53 19.31 -13.73 -53.68
C ALA A 53 19.57 -12.44 -54.47
N THR A 54 18.49 -11.80 -54.93
CA THR A 54 18.59 -10.59 -55.77
C THR A 54 17.88 -9.37 -55.16
N ALA A 55 17.14 -9.56 -54.05
CA ALA A 55 16.48 -8.53 -53.26
C ALA A 55 15.91 -9.13 -51.95
N PRO A 56 15.82 -8.32 -50.86
CA PRO A 56 15.21 -8.75 -49.61
C PRO A 56 13.78 -9.25 -49.81
N ILE A 57 13.38 -10.28 -49.06
CA ILE A 57 11.99 -10.78 -49.05
C ILE A 57 11.25 -10.17 -47.88
N THR A 58 10.13 -9.50 -48.14
CA THR A 58 9.20 -9.02 -47.11
C THR A 58 7.94 -9.89 -47.11
N VAL A 59 7.54 -10.35 -45.93
CA VAL A 59 6.29 -11.08 -45.67
C VAL A 59 5.45 -10.28 -44.69
N ASP A 60 4.22 -9.99 -45.09
CA ASP A 60 3.25 -9.32 -44.23
C ASP A 60 2.51 -10.38 -43.39
N VAL A 61 2.55 -10.20 -42.07
CA VAL A 61 1.81 -11.00 -41.10
C VAL A 61 0.79 -10.09 -40.43
N PRO A 62 -0.51 -10.22 -40.73
CA PRO A 62 -1.52 -9.39 -40.08
C PRO A 62 -1.65 -9.80 -38.62
N LEU A 63 -1.46 -8.84 -37.70
CA LEU A 63 -1.85 -9.01 -36.32
C LEU A 63 -3.35 -8.74 -36.26
N THR A 64 -4.14 -9.78 -36.49
CA THR A 64 -5.60 -9.70 -36.28
C THR A 64 -5.89 -9.46 -34.79
N LEU A 65 -7.12 -9.08 -34.43
CA LEU A 65 -7.65 -8.82 -33.07
C LEU A 65 -7.37 -9.92 -32.00
N ASP A 66 -6.64 -10.97 -32.36
CA ASP A 66 -6.26 -12.10 -31.55
C ASP A 66 -4.76 -12.06 -31.16
N VAL A 67 -4.06 -10.91 -31.18
CA VAL A 67 -2.74 -10.77 -30.51
C VAL A 67 -2.73 -9.39 -29.85
N VAL A 68 -3.45 -9.29 -28.73
CA VAL A 68 -3.60 -8.02 -27.98
C VAL A 68 -2.36 -7.75 -27.12
N SER A 69 -1.74 -8.82 -26.59
CA SER A 69 -0.44 -8.83 -25.93
C SER A 69 0.20 -10.22 -26.08
N GLY A 70 1.53 -10.32 -26.20
CA GLY A 70 2.26 -11.59 -26.29
C GLY A 70 3.61 -11.51 -27.00
N LYS A 71 4.09 -12.66 -27.50
CA LYS A 71 5.38 -12.76 -28.23
C LYS A 71 5.18 -13.30 -29.64
N VAL A 72 5.91 -12.73 -30.60
CA VAL A 72 6.13 -13.32 -31.93
C VAL A 72 7.54 -13.89 -31.96
N TYR A 73 7.64 -15.21 -32.08
CA TYR A 73 8.89 -15.95 -32.17
C TYR A 73 9.33 -16.08 -33.63
N PHE A 74 10.63 -15.90 -33.88
CA PHE A 74 11.27 -16.14 -35.16
C PHE A 74 12.19 -17.34 -35.03
N LEU A 75 11.97 -18.37 -35.84
CA LEU A 75 12.76 -19.59 -35.82
C LEU A 75 13.56 -19.71 -37.11
N VAL A 76 14.88 -19.98 -37.00
CA VAL A 76 15.70 -20.44 -38.12
C VAL A 76 16.09 -21.88 -37.87
N GLN A 77 15.61 -22.79 -38.72
CA GLN A 77 15.77 -24.24 -38.58
C GLN A 77 16.72 -24.78 -39.64
N SER A 78 17.75 -25.50 -39.21
CA SER A 78 18.66 -26.22 -40.10
C SER A 78 18.22 -27.67 -40.26
N PRO A 79 18.27 -28.25 -41.47
CA PRO A 79 18.00 -29.67 -41.66
C PRO A 79 19.01 -30.54 -40.90
N VAL A 80 18.54 -31.70 -40.42
CA VAL A 80 19.37 -32.79 -39.90
C VAL A 80 19.17 -33.99 -40.82
N ASP A 81 20.27 -34.61 -41.27
CA ASP A 81 20.24 -35.68 -42.28
C ASP A 81 19.42 -35.30 -43.54
N GLY A 82 19.54 -34.02 -43.95
CA GLY A 82 18.86 -33.47 -45.13
C GLY A 82 17.35 -33.23 -44.97
N THR A 83 16.79 -33.34 -43.76
CA THR A 83 15.35 -33.18 -43.50
C THR A 83 15.07 -32.07 -42.50
N LEU A 84 14.09 -31.20 -42.80
CA LEU A 84 13.54 -30.22 -41.87
C LEU A 84 12.41 -30.85 -41.04
N ALA A 85 12.40 -30.64 -39.73
CA ALA A 85 11.31 -31.07 -38.87
C ALA A 85 10.13 -30.10 -38.98
N ASP A 86 8.90 -30.63 -39.12
CA ASP A 86 7.70 -29.81 -39.26
C ASP A 86 7.31 -29.16 -37.92
N PRO A 87 7.34 -27.81 -37.79
CA PRO A 87 7.00 -27.12 -36.54
C PRO A 87 5.60 -27.43 -36.01
N THR A 88 4.65 -27.78 -36.88
CA THR A 88 3.28 -28.15 -36.47
C THR A 88 3.21 -29.45 -35.68
N THR A 89 4.30 -30.23 -35.65
CA THR A 89 4.37 -31.52 -34.96
C THR A 89 5.00 -31.45 -33.57
N PHE A 90 5.74 -30.36 -33.28
CA PHE A 90 6.45 -30.20 -32.00
C PHE A 90 6.15 -28.87 -31.29
N VAL A 91 5.43 -27.94 -31.92
CA VAL A 91 4.95 -26.71 -31.27
C VAL A 91 3.43 -26.81 -31.09
N GLY A 92 3.00 -27.09 -29.87
CA GLY A 92 1.60 -27.12 -29.45
C GLY A 92 1.25 -25.98 -28.49
N THR A 93 2.19 -25.57 -27.65
CA THR A 93 2.07 -24.44 -26.70
C THR A 93 3.32 -23.57 -26.74
N GLN A 94 3.25 -22.38 -26.14
CA GLN A 94 4.40 -21.47 -26.06
C GLN A 94 5.60 -22.10 -25.34
N SER A 95 5.35 -22.89 -24.29
CA SER A 95 6.39 -23.59 -23.53
C SER A 95 7.17 -24.63 -24.35
N ASP A 96 6.68 -25.05 -25.51
CA ASP A 96 7.40 -25.97 -26.40
C ASP A 96 8.57 -25.28 -27.14
N LEU A 97 8.56 -23.95 -27.21
CA LEU A 97 9.65 -23.13 -27.73
C LEU A 97 10.68 -22.86 -26.62
N ASN A 98 11.52 -23.85 -26.36
CA ASN A 98 12.55 -23.80 -25.30
C ASN A 98 13.89 -24.35 -25.79
N TRP A 99 14.92 -24.23 -24.94
CA TRP A 99 16.28 -24.69 -25.21
C TRP A 99 16.38 -26.16 -25.67
N GLN A 100 15.67 -27.07 -25.00
CA GLN A 100 15.73 -28.51 -25.28
C GLN A 100 15.08 -28.86 -26.62
N SER A 101 13.96 -28.21 -26.93
CA SER A 101 13.27 -28.37 -28.22
C SER A 101 14.13 -27.82 -29.36
N ALA A 102 14.78 -26.66 -29.14
CA ALA A 102 15.68 -26.03 -30.10
C ALA A 102 16.90 -26.91 -30.42
N GLU A 103 17.48 -27.57 -29.43
CA GLU A 103 18.53 -28.56 -29.63
C GLU A 103 18.01 -29.79 -30.40
N THR A 104 16.87 -30.36 -29.97
CA THR A 104 16.30 -31.59 -30.53
C THR A 104 15.91 -31.43 -32.01
N HIS A 105 15.34 -30.29 -32.37
CA HIS A 105 14.81 -30.01 -33.71
C HIS A 105 15.72 -29.07 -34.52
N ASN A 106 16.95 -28.85 -34.06
CA ASN A 106 18.04 -28.12 -34.71
C ASN A 106 17.64 -26.72 -35.23
N TYR A 107 17.01 -25.94 -34.37
CA TYR A 107 16.64 -24.55 -34.66
C TYR A 107 17.23 -23.57 -33.65
N ARG A 108 17.35 -22.32 -34.06
CA ARG A 108 17.51 -21.17 -33.18
C ARG A 108 16.27 -20.32 -33.18
N TYR A 109 16.04 -19.60 -32.10
CA TYR A 109 14.87 -18.74 -31.95
C TYR A 109 15.21 -17.47 -31.21
N ASP A 110 14.42 -16.44 -31.49
CA ASP A 110 14.43 -15.15 -30.81
C ASP A 110 13.00 -14.57 -30.89
N SER A 111 12.70 -13.47 -30.19
CA SER A 111 11.32 -12.96 -30.15
C SER A 111 11.20 -11.44 -30.13
N PHE A 112 10.06 -10.98 -30.66
CA PHE A 112 9.55 -9.63 -30.45
C PHE A 112 8.33 -9.72 -29.53
N GLU A 113 8.42 -9.08 -28.38
CA GLU A 113 7.33 -8.98 -27.40
C GLU A 113 6.55 -7.69 -27.67
N LEU A 114 5.22 -7.73 -27.56
CA LEU A 114 4.38 -6.59 -27.90
C LEU A 114 3.06 -6.58 -27.16
N THR A 115 2.53 -5.37 -27.00
CA THR A 115 1.17 -5.06 -26.56
C THR A 115 0.56 -4.01 -27.49
N ILE A 116 -0.65 -4.25 -28.00
CA ILE A 116 -1.37 -3.40 -28.96
C ILE A 116 -2.87 -3.30 -28.60
N GLU A 117 -3.17 -2.74 -27.43
CA GLU A 117 -4.55 -2.61 -26.90
C GLU A 117 -5.23 -1.29 -27.29
N ASN A 118 -4.58 -0.45 -28.10
CA ASN A 118 -4.89 0.96 -28.33
C ASN A 118 -4.76 1.81 -27.05
N ASN A 119 -3.80 1.46 -26.20
CA ASN A 119 -3.43 2.22 -25.02
C ASN A 119 -2.18 3.06 -25.30
N ILE A 120 -2.05 4.24 -24.68
CA ILE A 120 -0.82 5.06 -24.78
C ILE A 120 0.43 4.33 -24.26
N ASN A 121 0.23 3.34 -23.39
CA ASN A 121 1.27 2.49 -22.84
C ASN A 121 1.57 1.25 -23.69
N ASP A 122 0.96 1.11 -24.87
CA ASP A 122 1.29 0.04 -25.82
C ASP A 122 2.78 0.15 -26.22
N ALA A 123 3.53 -0.92 -25.99
CA ALA A 123 4.95 -1.00 -26.27
C ALA A 123 5.34 -2.38 -26.80
N GLY A 124 6.52 -2.47 -27.41
CA GLY A 124 7.16 -3.72 -27.75
C GLY A 124 8.67 -3.66 -27.56
N ASN A 125 9.33 -4.81 -27.65
CA ASN A 125 10.76 -4.95 -27.44
C ASN A 125 11.33 -6.23 -28.07
N LEU A 126 12.64 -6.21 -28.31
CA LEU A 126 13.43 -7.42 -28.49
C LEU A 126 13.81 -7.97 -27.12
N SER A 127 13.90 -9.30 -26.99
CA SER A 127 14.24 -9.94 -25.72
C SER A 127 15.28 -11.03 -25.92
N SER A 128 16.42 -10.86 -25.27
CA SER A 128 17.50 -11.84 -25.18
C SER A 128 17.64 -12.42 -23.76
N VAL A 129 16.61 -12.24 -22.93
CA VAL A 129 16.57 -12.82 -21.58
C VAL A 129 16.67 -14.33 -21.65
N GLU A 130 15.97 -14.99 -22.56
CA GLU A 130 16.02 -16.46 -22.75
C GLU A 130 17.25 -16.95 -23.56
N GLY A 131 18.17 -16.05 -23.87
CA GLY A 131 19.32 -16.29 -24.73
C GLY A 131 19.25 -15.51 -26.03
N TYR A 132 20.37 -15.53 -26.75
CA TYR A 132 20.50 -14.86 -28.04
C TYR A 132 20.41 -15.87 -29.18
N GLY A 133 19.53 -15.58 -30.15
CA GLY A 133 19.35 -16.42 -31.32
C GLY A 133 19.54 -15.69 -32.64
N LEU A 134 19.08 -14.45 -32.77
CA LEU A 134 19.00 -13.78 -34.08
C LEU A 134 19.43 -12.30 -34.04
N PRO A 135 20.29 -11.86 -34.98
CA PRO A 135 20.49 -10.44 -35.21
C PRO A 135 19.23 -9.86 -35.88
N MET A 136 18.54 -8.97 -35.18
CA MET A 136 17.27 -8.38 -35.63
C MET A 136 17.22 -6.87 -35.39
N SER A 137 16.34 -6.19 -36.12
CA SER A 137 15.90 -4.84 -35.80
C SER A 137 14.40 -4.69 -35.92
N VAL A 138 13.86 -3.76 -35.13
CA VAL A 138 12.46 -3.35 -35.18
C VAL A 138 12.40 -1.86 -35.47
N GLY A 139 11.49 -1.45 -36.35
CA GLY A 139 11.24 -0.07 -36.70
C GLY A 139 9.75 0.26 -36.74
N VAL A 140 9.40 1.42 -36.20
CA VAL A 140 8.04 1.97 -36.22
C VAL A 140 8.09 3.36 -36.82
N SER A 141 7.11 3.68 -37.67
CA SER A 141 6.90 5.03 -38.19
C SER A 141 5.53 5.52 -37.74
N TYR A 142 5.48 6.73 -37.19
CA TYR A 142 4.27 7.33 -36.65
C TYR A 142 3.66 8.31 -37.68
N GLY A 143 2.36 8.55 -37.59
CA GLY A 143 1.63 9.39 -38.53
C GLY A 143 1.99 10.87 -38.48
N ASP A 144 2.71 11.33 -37.45
CA ASP A 144 3.30 12.67 -37.37
C ASP A 144 4.61 12.82 -38.17
N GLY A 145 5.13 11.72 -38.73
CA GLY A 145 6.36 11.67 -39.52
C GLY A 145 7.62 11.32 -38.73
N SER A 146 7.51 11.13 -37.41
CA SER A 146 8.60 10.61 -36.57
C SER A 146 8.73 9.08 -36.71
N SER A 147 9.85 8.53 -36.20
CA SER A 147 10.11 7.09 -36.22
C SER A 147 10.96 6.68 -35.01
N ALA A 148 10.81 5.43 -34.57
CA ALA A 148 11.63 4.82 -33.54
C ALA A 148 12.18 3.47 -34.02
N SER A 149 13.32 3.04 -33.47
CA SER A 149 13.90 1.72 -33.75
C SER A 149 14.68 1.15 -32.58
N VAL A 150 14.68 -0.17 -32.49
CA VAL A 150 15.51 -0.97 -31.57
C VAL A 150 16.28 -2.04 -32.35
N GLY A 151 17.47 -2.41 -31.88
CA GLY A 151 18.30 -3.43 -32.54
C GLY A 151 19.68 -3.59 -31.88
N TYR A 152 20.64 -4.12 -32.64
CA TYR A 152 22.00 -4.40 -32.19
C TYR A 152 23.03 -3.52 -32.90
N ASN A 153 24.03 -3.02 -32.15
CA ASN A 153 25.11 -2.18 -32.67
C ASN A 153 26.31 -3.00 -33.21
N VAL A 154 26.26 -4.32 -33.04
CA VAL A 154 27.30 -5.29 -33.42
C VAL A 154 26.69 -6.37 -34.32
N SER A 155 27.53 -7.11 -35.06
CA SER A 155 27.04 -8.25 -35.85
C SER A 155 26.72 -9.47 -34.97
N GLY A 156 25.95 -10.42 -35.51
CA GLY A 156 25.63 -11.66 -34.81
C GLY A 156 26.88 -12.46 -34.45
N ASN A 157 27.86 -12.54 -35.36
CA ASN A 157 29.14 -13.21 -35.12
C ASN A 157 29.97 -12.54 -34.03
N GLU A 158 29.96 -11.21 -33.94
CA GLU A 158 30.64 -10.49 -32.86
C GLU A 158 29.97 -10.78 -31.51
N LEU A 159 28.64 -10.80 -31.47
CA LEU A 159 27.88 -11.08 -30.27
C LEU A 159 28.07 -12.53 -29.80
N PHE A 160 27.94 -13.54 -30.67
CA PHE A 160 28.26 -14.93 -30.33
C PHE A 160 29.71 -15.07 -29.86
N HIS A 161 30.67 -14.41 -30.52
CA HIS A 161 32.05 -14.44 -30.07
C HIS A 161 32.21 -13.87 -28.65
N ALA A 162 31.59 -12.73 -28.36
CA ALA A 162 31.62 -12.13 -27.03
C ALA A 162 31.03 -13.09 -25.98
N LEU A 163 29.84 -13.65 -26.25
CA LEU A 163 29.19 -14.61 -25.35
C LEU A 163 30.05 -15.85 -25.08
N SER A 164 30.78 -16.35 -26.08
CA SER A 164 31.67 -17.52 -25.94
C SER A 164 32.77 -17.34 -24.90
N THR A 165 32.99 -16.11 -24.43
CA THR A 165 34.03 -15.75 -23.45
C THR A 165 33.51 -15.40 -22.06
N MET A 166 32.18 -15.32 -21.86
CA MET A 166 31.56 -14.71 -20.66
C MET A 166 31.14 -15.70 -19.56
N GLY A 167 31.19 -17.00 -19.79
CA GLY A 167 30.82 -18.03 -18.81
C GLY A 167 31.99 -18.89 -18.33
N GLN A 168 31.75 -19.70 -17.29
CA GLN A 168 32.73 -20.68 -16.77
C GLN A 168 32.81 -21.94 -17.64
N ALA A 169 31.84 -22.14 -18.53
CA ALA A 169 31.71 -23.27 -19.44
C ALA A 169 31.22 -22.81 -20.83
N GLN A 170 30.86 -23.75 -21.70
CA GLN A 170 30.35 -23.44 -23.04
C GLN A 170 29.03 -22.66 -22.96
N THR A 171 29.02 -21.47 -23.55
CA THR A 171 27.86 -20.58 -23.65
C THR A 171 27.30 -20.49 -25.06
N VAL A 172 28.06 -20.88 -26.08
CA VAL A 172 27.62 -20.83 -27.49
C VAL A 172 27.58 -22.22 -28.08
N PHE A 173 26.47 -22.54 -28.75
CA PHE A 173 26.17 -23.88 -29.25
C PHE A 173 25.94 -23.83 -30.76
N PRO A 174 26.68 -24.60 -31.56
CA PRO A 174 26.54 -24.61 -33.02
C PRO A 174 25.33 -25.43 -33.48
N TYR A 175 24.95 -25.26 -34.74
CA TYR A 175 24.00 -26.17 -35.40
C TYR A 175 24.57 -27.59 -35.51
N ALA A 176 23.68 -28.58 -35.39
CA ALA A 176 24.02 -29.96 -35.71
C ALA A 176 24.21 -30.11 -37.23
N THR A 177 25.30 -30.77 -37.63
CA THR A 177 25.66 -30.98 -39.04
C THR A 177 25.88 -32.46 -39.35
N THR A 178 25.41 -32.90 -40.53
CA THR A 178 25.70 -34.24 -41.07
C THR A 178 26.67 -34.11 -42.23
N ALA A 179 27.81 -34.80 -42.15
CA ALA A 179 28.86 -34.68 -43.16
C ALA A 179 28.37 -35.04 -44.56
N GLY A 180 28.46 -34.09 -45.50
CA GLY A 180 28.07 -34.26 -46.90
C GLY A 180 26.60 -33.96 -47.19
N GLU A 181 25.81 -33.64 -46.18
CA GLU A 181 24.43 -33.17 -46.34
C GLU A 181 24.36 -31.63 -46.18
N PRO A 182 23.37 -30.97 -46.81
CA PRO A 182 23.10 -29.56 -46.57
C PRO A 182 22.74 -29.29 -45.10
N GLY A 183 23.20 -28.18 -44.56
CA GLY A 183 22.89 -27.70 -43.21
C GLY A 183 23.65 -26.41 -42.89
N LEU A 184 23.17 -25.65 -41.90
CA LEU A 184 23.89 -24.48 -41.39
C LEU A 184 25.10 -24.93 -40.55
N THR A 185 26.22 -24.23 -40.66
CA THR A 185 27.48 -24.57 -39.96
C THR A 185 27.89 -23.56 -38.89
N GLY A 186 27.08 -22.51 -38.69
CA GLY A 186 27.33 -21.44 -37.71
C GLY A 186 26.76 -21.74 -36.33
N ASP A 187 26.65 -20.67 -35.52
CA ASP A 187 26.13 -20.73 -34.17
C ASP A 187 24.59 -20.77 -34.17
N ARG A 188 24.06 -21.71 -33.37
CA ARG A 188 22.63 -21.90 -33.16
C ARG A 188 22.15 -21.04 -32.02
N ALA A 189 22.77 -21.08 -30.85
CA ALA A 189 22.26 -20.36 -29.69
C ALA A 189 23.36 -19.88 -28.74
N GLY A 190 23.18 -18.68 -28.21
CA GLY A 190 23.91 -18.12 -27.08
C GLY A 190 23.10 -18.29 -25.80
N LEU A 191 23.63 -19.05 -24.86
CA LEU A 191 23.01 -19.34 -23.57
C LEU A 191 23.07 -18.10 -22.67
N SER A 192 21.93 -17.59 -22.21
CA SER A 192 21.85 -16.55 -21.19
C SER A 192 22.03 -17.12 -19.78
N PRO A 193 22.33 -16.27 -18.78
CA PRO A 193 22.39 -16.69 -17.39
C PRO A 193 21.07 -17.27 -16.85
N SER A 194 19.92 -16.65 -17.15
CA SER A 194 18.59 -17.15 -16.73
C SER A 194 18.35 -18.58 -17.24
N GLN A 195 18.53 -18.79 -18.55
CA GLN A 195 18.34 -20.10 -19.18
C GLN A 195 19.36 -21.12 -18.66
N SER A 196 20.60 -20.70 -18.40
CA SER A 196 21.65 -21.52 -17.79
C SER A 196 21.24 -22.05 -16.42
N VAL A 197 20.68 -21.20 -15.56
CA VAL A 197 20.15 -21.59 -14.24
C VAL A 197 19.00 -22.59 -14.41
N GLY A 198 18.04 -22.30 -15.29
CA GLY A 198 16.88 -23.17 -15.54
C GLY A 198 17.25 -24.58 -16.02
N ILE A 199 18.20 -24.70 -16.95
CA ILE A 199 18.70 -26.01 -17.43
C ILE A 199 19.83 -26.59 -16.59
N LYS A 200 20.23 -25.92 -15.51
CA LYS A 200 21.34 -26.31 -14.61
C LYS A 200 22.67 -26.50 -15.34
N SER A 201 22.96 -25.62 -16.30
CA SER A 201 24.26 -25.56 -16.98
C SER A 201 25.33 -25.00 -16.04
N ALA A 202 26.59 -25.38 -16.27
CA ALA A 202 27.74 -24.86 -15.53
C ALA A 202 28.28 -23.54 -16.12
N ALA A 203 27.64 -22.98 -17.15
CA ALA A 203 28.09 -21.77 -17.82
C ALA A 203 27.91 -20.53 -16.93
N PHE A 204 26.72 -20.43 -16.34
CA PHE A 204 26.33 -19.46 -15.31
C PHE A 204 25.55 -20.19 -14.22
N THR A 205 25.84 -19.91 -12.95
CA THR A 205 25.21 -20.58 -11.81
C THR A 205 24.84 -19.56 -10.74
N ALA A 206 23.88 -19.89 -9.87
CA ALA A 206 23.57 -19.07 -8.70
C ALA A 206 24.82 -18.77 -7.85
N GLY A 207 25.75 -19.73 -7.76
CA GLY A 207 27.01 -19.57 -7.01
C GLY A 207 27.97 -18.51 -7.56
N ASP A 208 27.73 -17.96 -8.76
CA ASP A 208 28.48 -16.81 -9.27
C ASP A 208 28.30 -15.58 -8.36
N TRP A 209 27.16 -15.51 -7.65
CA TRP A 209 26.80 -14.41 -6.75
C TRP A 209 27.26 -14.59 -5.30
N ASP A 210 27.78 -15.76 -4.91
CA ASP A 210 28.11 -16.10 -3.51
C ASP A 210 29.00 -15.05 -2.85
N SER A 211 30.02 -14.56 -3.56
CA SER A 211 30.94 -13.55 -3.02
C SER A 211 30.26 -12.20 -2.76
N TYR A 212 29.27 -11.85 -3.58
CA TYR A 212 28.51 -10.61 -3.44
C TYR A 212 27.48 -10.75 -2.31
N VAL A 213 26.76 -11.86 -2.25
CA VAL A 213 25.84 -12.19 -1.15
C VAL A 213 26.59 -12.23 0.20
N ASP A 214 27.78 -12.83 0.25
CA ASP A 214 28.64 -12.85 1.45
C ASP A 214 29.24 -11.48 1.81
N TYR A 215 29.31 -10.55 0.86
CA TYR A 215 29.63 -9.16 1.17
C TYR A 215 28.46 -8.50 1.90
N LEU A 216 27.22 -8.67 1.43
CA LEU A 216 26.04 -8.09 2.06
C LEU A 216 25.79 -8.59 3.48
N LYS A 217 26.10 -9.85 3.79
CA LYS A 217 26.02 -10.39 5.17
C LYS A 217 26.91 -9.66 6.18
N LYS A 218 27.89 -8.87 5.71
CA LYS A 218 28.84 -8.12 6.56
C LYS A 218 28.45 -6.66 6.73
N ILE A 219 27.44 -6.19 6.01
CA ILE A 219 26.91 -4.84 6.18
C ILE A 219 26.12 -4.85 7.48
N ASP A 220 26.62 -4.14 8.49
CA ASP A 220 25.99 -4.03 9.80
C ASP A 220 25.05 -2.81 9.83
N PRO A 221 23.73 -3.00 9.95
CA PRO A 221 22.78 -1.89 10.02
C PRO A 221 22.93 -1.03 11.28
N GLN A 222 23.54 -1.54 12.37
CA GLN A 222 23.49 -0.93 13.70
C GLN A 222 24.72 -0.09 14.10
N THR A 223 25.83 -0.11 13.37
CA THR A 223 27.09 0.50 13.83
C THR A 223 27.57 1.76 13.10
N HIS A 224 26.77 2.34 12.19
CA HIS A 224 27.17 3.56 11.48
C HIS A 224 26.08 4.63 11.56
N GLU A 225 26.52 5.89 11.61
CA GLU A 225 25.72 7.12 11.59
C GLU A 225 24.46 7.01 10.72
N PRO A 226 23.34 7.67 11.09
CA PRO A 226 22.10 7.58 10.33
C PRO A 226 22.36 7.89 8.85
N ASN A 227 22.06 6.91 8.00
CA ASN A 227 21.87 7.01 6.54
C ASN A 227 23.08 6.92 5.59
N ALA A 228 24.30 6.57 6.02
CA ALA A 228 25.46 6.60 5.09
C ALA A 228 25.95 5.25 4.51
N ASN A 229 25.46 4.08 4.96
CA ASN A 229 25.90 2.75 4.45
C ASN A 229 24.78 1.68 4.49
N ALA A 230 23.52 2.09 4.59
CA ALA A 230 22.40 1.15 4.58
C ALA A 230 21.90 1.02 3.14
N ILE A 231 21.77 -0.21 2.65
CA ILE A 231 21.17 -0.46 1.34
C ILE A 231 19.67 -0.20 1.43
N GLN A 232 19.19 0.74 0.62
CA GLN A 232 17.84 1.27 0.70
C GLN A 232 17.16 1.35 -0.67
N PHE A 233 15.86 1.09 -0.66
CA PHE A 233 15.00 1.09 -1.83
C PHE A 233 13.82 2.00 -1.58
N ALA A 234 13.52 2.90 -2.50
CA ALA A 234 12.29 3.65 -2.47
C ALA A 234 11.74 3.94 -3.86
N GLY A 235 10.43 4.01 -3.96
CA GLY A 235 9.72 4.19 -5.22
C GLY A 235 8.21 4.14 -5.04
N PHE A 236 7.50 4.02 -6.14
CA PHE A 236 6.04 3.96 -6.14
C PHE A 236 5.61 2.73 -6.91
N PHE A 237 4.78 1.90 -6.27
CA PHE A 237 4.02 0.88 -6.96
C PHE A 237 2.73 1.51 -7.50
N ASP A 238 2.45 1.34 -8.79
CA ASP A 238 1.29 1.97 -9.46
C ASP A 238 -0.06 1.27 -9.17
N GLY A 239 -0.02 0.10 -8.51
CA GLY A 239 -1.19 -0.72 -8.25
C GLY A 239 -1.54 -1.62 -9.44
N ALA A 240 -1.51 -2.93 -9.22
CA ALA A 240 -1.73 -3.92 -10.27
C ALA A 240 -2.54 -5.12 -9.76
N LYS A 241 -3.08 -5.89 -10.72
CA LYS A 241 -3.59 -7.24 -10.40
C LYS A 241 -2.45 -8.23 -10.42
N ASP A 242 -2.39 -9.09 -9.41
CA ASP A 242 -1.48 -10.22 -9.40
C ASP A 242 -1.92 -11.33 -10.37
N ALA A 243 -1.16 -12.43 -10.42
CA ALA A 243 -1.45 -13.59 -11.28
C ALA A 243 -2.80 -14.27 -10.98
N ASN A 244 -3.36 -14.06 -9.78
CA ASN A 244 -4.63 -14.62 -9.34
C ASN A 244 -5.80 -13.66 -9.56
N GLY A 245 -5.53 -12.46 -10.08
CA GLY A 245 -6.53 -11.42 -10.35
C GLY A 245 -6.88 -10.57 -9.13
N VAL A 246 -6.13 -10.69 -8.03
CA VAL A 246 -6.25 -9.86 -6.83
C VAL A 246 -5.60 -8.51 -7.11
N TYR A 247 -6.34 -7.42 -6.94
CA TYR A 247 -5.79 -6.07 -7.09
C TYR A 247 -5.05 -5.64 -5.82
N HIS A 248 -3.86 -5.11 -5.98
CA HIS A 248 -3.05 -4.49 -4.94
C HIS A 248 -3.02 -2.98 -5.15
N ASN A 249 -3.28 -2.22 -4.08
CA ASN A 249 -3.30 -0.75 -4.15
C ASN A 249 -1.90 -0.23 -4.45
N GLY A 250 -1.83 0.83 -5.27
CA GLY A 250 -0.60 1.57 -5.45
C GLY A 250 -0.21 2.34 -4.19
N GLY A 251 1.08 2.61 -4.02
CA GLY A 251 1.62 3.29 -2.85
C GLY A 251 3.12 3.49 -2.93
N PHE A 252 3.61 4.46 -2.17
CA PHE A 252 5.04 4.68 -1.96
C PHE A 252 5.63 3.55 -1.11
N TYR A 253 6.76 2.99 -1.53
CA TYR A 253 7.54 2.06 -0.71
C TYR A 253 8.87 2.69 -0.32
N ALA A 254 9.33 2.39 0.90
CA ALA A 254 10.68 2.70 1.38
C ALA A 254 11.16 1.56 2.28
N TYR A 255 12.26 0.91 1.90
CA TYR A 255 12.73 -0.34 2.49
C TYR A 255 14.23 -0.34 2.73
N VAL A 256 14.65 -1.05 3.78
CA VAL A 256 16.07 -1.26 4.15
C VAL A 256 16.40 -2.75 4.06
N LEU A 257 17.54 -3.09 3.46
CA LEU A 257 18.08 -4.45 3.49
C LEU A 257 18.87 -4.70 4.78
N GLU A 258 18.56 -5.79 5.46
CA GLU A 258 19.22 -6.20 6.71
C GLU A 258 19.63 -7.68 6.67
N TRP A 259 20.74 -8.01 7.34
CA TRP A 259 21.14 -9.40 7.58
C TRP A 259 20.81 -9.81 9.02
N ASP A 260 20.02 -10.87 9.18
CA ASP A 260 19.75 -11.51 10.46
C ASP A 260 20.62 -12.76 10.63
N GLU A 261 21.73 -12.61 11.36
CA GLU A 261 22.68 -13.70 11.60
C GLU A 261 22.06 -14.86 12.41
N ASN A 262 21.06 -14.60 13.26
CA ASN A 262 20.46 -15.63 14.10
C ASN A 262 19.60 -16.60 13.28
N ASN A 263 18.84 -16.05 12.33
CA ASN A 263 17.96 -16.81 11.45
C ASN A 263 18.62 -17.18 10.12
N GLY A 264 19.76 -16.56 9.78
CA GLY A 264 20.48 -16.80 8.54
C GLY A 264 19.74 -16.29 7.30
N ILE A 265 19.01 -15.18 7.43
CA ILE A 265 18.11 -14.65 6.40
C ILE A 265 18.35 -13.16 6.15
N PHE A 266 18.08 -12.70 4.93
CA PHE A 266 17.97 -11.28 4.63
C PHE A 266 16.54 -10.80 4.79
N TRP A 267 16.40 -9.61 5.37
CA TRP A 267 15.14 -8.91 5.50
C TRP A 267 15.13 -7.67 4.62
N LEU A 268 14.10 -7.50 3.80
CA LEU A 268 13.70 -6.15 3.36
C LEU A 268 12.65 -5.66 4.34
N SER A 269 12.98 -4.59 5.06
CA SER A 269 12.15 -4.05 6.14
C SER A 269 11.58 -2.70 5.72
N PRO A 270 10.25 -2.48 5.82
CA PRO A 270 9.67 -1.17 5.52
C PRO A 270 10.16 -0.14 6.56
N THR A 271 10.45 1.07 6.11
CA THR A 271 10.64 2.22 7.00
C THR A 271 9.29 2.76 7.47
N ASP A 272 9.30 3.65 8.47
CA ASP A 272 8.07 4.25 9.01
C ASP A 272 7.25 4.98 7.92
N ASP A 273 7.92 5.61 6.96
CA ASP A 273 7.30 6.40 5.88
C ASP A 273 6.66 5.55 4.76
N SER A 274 7.00 4.26 4.67
CA SER A 274 6.53 3.35 3.61
C SER A 274 5.01 3.11 3.67
N GLN A 275 4.27 3.32 2.57
CA GLN A 275 2.85 2.95 2.43
C GLN A 275 2.69 1.45 2.21
N VAL A 276 3.63 0.85 1.48
CA VAL A 276 3.73 -0.60 1.34
C VAL A 276 4.32 -1.18 2.62
N ARG A 277 3.62 -2.12 3.25
CA ARG A 277 3.99 -2.76 4.51
C ARG A 277 4.35 -4.23 4.32
N GLY A 278 4.81 -4.87 5.40
CA GLY A 278 5.25 -6.25 5.42
C GLY A 278 6.76 -6.40 5.22
N TYR A 279 7.33 -7.37 5.93
CA TYR A 279 8.75 -7.73 5.90
C TYR A 279 8.97 -8.86 4.89
N ILE A 280 9.91 -8.67 3.97
CA ILE A 280 10.24 -9.69 2.95
C ILE A 280 11.45 -10.48 3.45
N ALA A 281 11.28 -11.79 3.61
CA ALA A 281 12.32 -12.71 4.03
C ALA A 281 12.88 -13.46 2.81
N ILE A 282 14.20 -13.42 2.63
CA ILE A 282 14.89 -14.14 1.54
C ILE A 282 16.18 -14.78 2.04
N THR A 283 16.33 -16.10 1.82
CA THR A 283 17.56 -16.80 2.20
C THR A 283 18.69 -16.45 1.22
N PRO A 284 19.97 -16.56 1.63
CA PRO A 284 21.10 -16.36 0.72
C PRO A 284 21.02 -17.20 -0.57
N GLU A 285 20.55 -18.45 -0.47
CA GLU A 285 20.39 -19.34 -1.62
C GLU A 285 19.28 -18.88 -2.55
N GLN A 286 18.13 -18.45 -2.01
CA GLN A 286 17.05 -17.90 -2.81
C GLN A 286 17.47 -16.57 -3.46
N LEU A 287 18.17 -15.70 -2.74
CA LEU A 287 18.70 -14.45 -3.29
C LEU A 287 19.62 -14.72 -4.48
N ALA A 288 20.63 -15.58 -4.30
CA ALA A 288 21.55 -15.94 -5.37
C ALA A 288 20.86 -16.60 -6.58
N GLY A 289 19.84 -17.44 -6.33
CA GLY A 289 19.05 -18.10 -7.36
C GLY A 289 18.16 -17.15 -8.18
N ASN A 290 17.69 -16.06 -7.56
CA ASN A 290 16.76 -15.13 -8.18
C ASN A 290 17.42 -14.04 -9.03
N ILE A 291 18.69 -13.70 -8.81
CA ILE A 291 19.34 -12.60 -9.55
C ILE A 291 19.37 -12.83 -11.07
N TYR A 292 19.61 -14.08 -11.52
CA TYR A 292 19.66 -14.39 -12.96
C TYR A 292 18.32 -14.75 -13.58
N ALA A 293 17.43 -15.47 -12.88
CA ALA A 293 16.22 -16.04 -13.49
C ALA A 293 14.91 -15.58 -12.83
N THR A 294 14.97 -14.99 -11.62
CA THR A 294 13.79 -14.59 -10.83
C THR A 294 12.70 -15.67 -10.68
N GLU A 295 13.05 -16.95 -10.79
CA GLU A 295 12.12 -18.11 -10.72
C GLU A 295 11.98 -18.68 -9.29
N GLY A 296 12.61 -18.05 -8.30
CA GLY A 296 12.56 -18.47 -6.91
C GLY A 296 11.38 -17.87 -6.16
N TYR A 297 11.45 -17.92 -4.83
CA TYR A 297 10.40 -17.39 -3.97
C TYR A 297 10.97 -16.60 -2.79
N VAL A 298 10.09 -15.81 -2.19
CA VAL A 298 10.27 -15.14 -0.90
C VAL A 298 9.09 -15.44 0.01
N GLU A 299 9.26 -15.11 1.28
CA GLU A 299 8.20 -15.17 2.29
C GLU A 299 7.90 -13.74 2.77
N ILE A 300 6.63 -13.44 3.01
CA ILE A 300 6.19 -12.13 3.51
C ILE A 300 5.69 -12.31 4.94
N TYR A 301 6.01 -11.39 5.83
CA TYR A 301 5.61 -11.43 7.24
C TYR A 301 5.04 -10.09 7.70
N GLU A 302 4.06 -10.13 8.61
CA GLU A 302 3.56 -8.91 9.27
C GLU A 302 4.59 -8.33 10.24
N SER A 303 5.27 -9.21 10.99
CA SER A 303 6.40 -8.88 11.85
C SER A 303 7.54 -9.88 11.68
N LYS A 304 8.79 -9.43 11.85
CA LYS A 304 9.97 -10.31 11.88
C LYS A 304 9.89 -11.40 12.96
N SER A 305 9.14 -11.15 14.04
CA SER A 305 8.95 -12.13 15.12
C SER A 305 8.26 -13.42 14.65
N ASP A 306 7.44 -13.32 13.60
CA ASP A 306 6.53 -14.37 13.15
C ASP A 306 7.28 -15.44 12.35
N TYR A 307 8.49 -15.11 11.87
CA TYR A 307 9.41 -16.05 11.26
C TYR A 307 9.71 -17.26 12.14
N ALA A 308 9.82 -17.06 13.46
CA ALA A 308 10.14 -18.15 14.39
C ALA A 308 8.98 -19.14 14.58
N SER A 309 7.73 -18.69 14.42
CA SER A 309 6.54 -19.55 14.45
C SER A 309 6.22 -20.14 13.08
N GLY A 310 6.79 -19.59 12.00
CA GLY A 310 6.49 -19.98 10.63
C GLY A 310 5.14 -19.44 10.15
N ASP A 311 4.64 -18.40 10.79
CA ASP A 311 3.36 -17.76 10.48
C ASP A 311 3.58 -16.69 9.40
N ALA A 312 3.97 -17.15 8.21
CA ALA A 312 4.09 -16.27 7.05
C ALA A 312 2.71 -15.69 6.68
N TYR A 313 2.72 -14.44 6.21
CA TYR A 313 1.52 -13.81 5.68
C TYR A 313 1.10 -14.52 4.39
N HIS A 314 -0.11 -15.08 4.41
CA HIS A 314 -0.70 -15.74 3.26
C HIS A 314 -1.19 -14.71 2.24
N ILE A 315 -0.44 -14.52 1.15
CA ILE A 315 -0.92 -13.71 0.03
C ILE A 315 -2.09 -14.45 -0.61
N TYR A 316 -3.28 -13.88 -0.49
CA TYR A 316 -4.52 -14.53 -0.88
C TYR A 316 -4.53 -15.02 -2.35
N LEU A 317 -5.04 -16.25 -2.57
CA LEU A 317 -5.00 -17.04 -3.83
C LEU A 317 -3.62 -17.35 -4.39
N ASN A 318 -2.53 -16.91 -3.75
CA ASN A 318 -1.20 -17.16 -4.23
C ASN A 318 -0.76 -18.58 -3.90
N THR A 319 -1.18 -19.53 -4.72
CA THR A 319 -0.63 -20.90 -4.70
C THR A 319 0.62 -20.92 -5.56
N TYR A 320 1.79 -20.70 -4.94
CA TYR A 320 3.04 -20.81 -5.67
C TYR A 320 3.48 -22.27 -5.75
N THR A 321 3.80 -22.75 -6.95
CA THR A 321 4.34 -24.10 -7.16
C THR A 321 5.78 -24.02 -7.61
N TYR A 322 6.70 -24.46 -6.75
CA TYR A 322 8.13 -24.52 -7.04
C TYR A 322 8.63 -25.96 -7.13
N ILE A 323 9.81 -26.15 -7.73
CA ILE A 323 10.50 -27.44 -7.73
C ILE A 323 11.52 -27.43 -6.60
N ASP A 324 11.36 -28.32 -5.61
CA ASP A 324 12.30 -28.42 -4.50
C ASP A 324 13.68 -28.96 -4.94
N SER A 325 14.64 -28.94 -4.02
CA SER A 325 16.01 -29.44 -4.27
C SER A 325 16.08 -30.94 -4.64
N SER A 326 14.99 -31.70 -4.42
CA SER A 326 14.85 -33.10 -4.83
C SER A 326 14.23 -33.27 -6.22
N GLY A 327 13.83 -32.17 -6.87
CA GLY A 327 13.18 -32.18 -8.18
C GLY A 327 11.67 -32.41 -8.12
N LYS A 328 11.04 -32.25 -6.94
CA LYS A 328 9.59 -32.47 -6.76
C LYS A 328 8.84 -31.13 -6.78
N SER A 329 7.74 -31.06 -7.52
CA SER A 329 6.80 -29.93 -7.38
C SER A 329 6.19 -29.90 -5.99
N VAL A 330 6.33 -28.76 -5.32
CA VAL A 330 5.74 -28.42 -4.04
C VAL A 330 4.89 -27.18 -4.26
N THR A 331 3.64 -27.22 -3.82
CA THR A 331 2.74 -26.06 -3.83
C THR A 331 2.65 -25.54 -2.40
N ASN A 332 2.89 -24.25 -2.20
CA ASN A 332 2.79 -23.58 -0.91
C ASN A 332 2.04 -22.24 -1.06
N ASP A 333 1.23 -21.94 -0.04
CA ASP A 333 0.42 -20.71 0.05
C ASP A 333 1.17 -19.60 0.79
N ASP A 334 2.33 -19.93 1.39
CA ASP A 334 3.18 -19.02 2.18
C ASP A 334 4.26 -18.33 1.33
N PHE A 335 4.40 -18.74 0.07
CA PHE A 335 5.48 -18.31 -0.81
C PHE A 335 4.97 -17.37 -1.90
N MET A 336 5.70 -16.29 -2.09
CA MET A 336 5.52 -15.38 -3.21
C MET A 336 6.58 -15.64 -4.27
N ASP A 337 6.17 -15.75 -5.52
CA ASP A 337 7.08 -15.68 -6.66
C ASP A 337 7.90 -14.36 -6.59
N ALA A 338 9.21 -14.44 -6.71
CA ALA A 338 10.08 -13.28 -6.65
C ALA A 338 9.87 -12.29 -7.82
N ALA A 339 9.26 -12.74 -8.92
CA ALA A 339 8.83 -11.92 -10.06
C ALA A 339 7.34 -11.54 -10.02
N ALA A 340 6.65 -11.75 -8.90
CA ALA A 340 5.23 -11.45 -8.78
C ALA A 340 4.92 -9.98 -9.11
N ASN A 341 3.90 -9.74 -9.94
CA ASN A 341 3.44 -8.39 -10.26
C ASN A 341 2.54 -7.81 -9.15
N ASN A 342 3.13 -7.54 -7.98
CA ASN A 342 2.48 -6.94 -6.83
C ASN A 342 3.44 -5.95 -6.11
N GLN A 343 2.98 -5.35 -5.01
CA GLN A 343 3.75 -4.32 -4.31
C GLN A 343 5.10 -4.80 -3.77
N TRP A 344 5.23 -6.09 -3.43
CA TRP A 344 6.48 -6.66 -2.91
C TRP A 344 7.42 -7.08 -4.04
N GLY A 345 6.90 -7.56 -5.16
CA GLY A 345 7.70 -7.83 -6.35
C GLY A 345 8.33 -6.57 -6.95
N ASP A 346 7.67 -5.41 -6.84
CA ASP A 346 8.24 -4.14 -7.29
C ASP A 346 9.47 -3.71 -6.47
N ILE A 347 9.50 -4.04 -5.17
CA ILE A 347 10.67 -3.86 -4.30
C ILE A 347 11.79 -4.85 -4.70
N LEU A 348 11.44 -6.10 -4.99
CA LEU A 348 12.40 -7.11 -5.44
C LEU A 348 13.00 -6.79 -6.83
N LYS A 349 12.22 -6.18 -7.72
CA LYS A 349 12.71 -5.65 -9.01
C LYS A 349 13.88 -4.70 -8.79
N ASP A 350 13.75 -3.76 -7.85
CA ASP A 350 14.84 -2.83 -7.52
C ASP A 350 16.03 -3.58 -6.89
N LEU A 351 15.78 -4.50 -5.94
CA LEU A 351 16.83 -5.33 -5.34
C LEU A 351 17.66 -6.05 -6.42
N PHE A 352 17.00 -6.74 -7.35
CA PHE A 352 17.71 -7.50 -8.38
C PHE A 352 18.38 -6.60 -9.42
N THR A 353 17.78 -5.45 -9.75
CA THR A 353 18.41 -4.46 -10.65
C THR A 353 19.74 -3.95 -10.08
N GLY A 354 19.80 -3.69 -8.78
CA GLY A 354 21.03 -3.29 -8.09
C GLY A 354 22.15 -4.33 -8.17
N PHE A 355 21.80 -5.61 -8.03
CA PHE A 355 22.73 -6.72 -8.22
C PHE A 355 23.22 -6.84 -9.67
N THR A 356 22.29 -6.82 -10.64
CA THR A 356 22.64 -6.92 -12.06
C THR A 356 23.64 -5.84 -12.45
N ALA A 357 23.41 -4.60 -12.02
CA ALA A 357 24.27 -3.45 -12.33
C ALA A 357 25.55 -3.38 -11.50
N GLY A 358 25.62 -4.06 -10.34
CA GLY A 358 26.76 -4.03 -9.43
C GLY A 358 26.87 -2.74 -8.60
N PHE A 359 25.74 -2.22 -8.12
CA PHE A 359 25.68 -0.95 -7.39
C PHE A 359 26.05 -1.06 -5.91
N TYR A 360 25.70 -2.16 -5.24
CA TYR A 360 25.87 -2.25 -3.79
C TYR A 360 27.34 -2.27 -3.37
N GLY A 361 27.64 -1.51 -2.31
CA GLY A 361 28.98 -1.31 -1.77
C GLY A 361 29.84 -0.35 -2.57
N MET A 362 29.27 0.37 -3.54
CA MET A 362 30.01 1.21 -4.50
C MET A 362 29.69 2.69 -4.33
N THR A 363 30.68 3.52 -4.67
CA THR A 363 30.52 4.98 -4.75
C THR A 363 30.78 5.45 -6.18
N GLY A 364 29.79 6.10 -6.78
CA GLY A 364 29.90 6.78 -8.07
C GLY A 364 30.55 8.16 -7.95
N VAL A 365 30.92 8.74 -9.09
CA VAL A 365 31.40 10.13 -9.19
C VAL A 365 30.63 10.86 -10.29
N ASP A 366 29.93 11.93 -9.91
CA ASP A 366 29.19 12.78 -10.86
C ASP A 366 30.13 13.52 -11.84
N ALA A 367 29.56 14.14 -12.87
CA ALA A 367 30.32 14.86 -13.89
C ALA A 367 31.12 16.08 -13.34
N GLN A 368 30.82 16.53 -12.12
CA GLN A 368 31.50 17.61 -11.40
C GLN A 368 32.50 17.11 -10.34
N GLY A 369 32.66 15.80 -10.17
CA GLY A 369 33.56 15.19 -9.19
C GLY A 369 32.96 14.96 -7.80
N GLY A 370 31.66 15.17 -7.62
CA GLY A 370 30.92 14.84 -6.40
C GLY A 370 30.77 13.34 -6.22
N GLN A 371 30.87 12.86 -4.98
CA GLN A 371 30.65 11.44 -4.66
C GLN A 371 29.16 11.15 -4.56
N VAL A 372 28.76 9.99 -5.09
CA VAL A 372 27.38 9.51 -5.10
C VAL A 372 27.35 8.12 -4.49
N ASP A 373 26.60 7.94 -3.41
CA ASP A 373 26.41 6.64 -2.78
C ASP A 373 25.44 5.78 -3.61
N LEU A 374 25.87 4.60 -4.04
CA LEU A 374 25.08 3.70 -4.88
C LEU A 374 24.36 2.61 -4.07
N ASP A 375 24.44 2.63 -2.73
CA ASP A 375 23.61 1.75 -1.89
C ASP A 375 22.12 2.15 -1.87
N GLN A 376 21.78 3.29 -2.47
CA GLN A 376 20.44 3.86 -2.50
C GLN A 376 19.90 3.94 -3.93
N ASN A 377 18.74 3.36 -4.21
CA ASN A 377 18.20 3.29 -5.59
C ASN A 377 17.88 4.66 -6.21
N TRP A 378 17.58 5.68 -5.39
CA TRP A 378 17.43 7.06 -5.85
C TRP A 378 18.73 7.71 -6.36
N ASN A 379 19.85 6.98 -6.37
CA ASN A 379 21.13 7.43 -6.93
C ASN A 379 21.60 6.59 -8.14
N TRP A 380 20.81 5.61 -8.59
CA TRP A 380 21.16 4.68 -9.67
C TRP A 380 21.02 5.28 -11.07
N ASP A 381 21.89 6.26 -11.37
CA ASP A 381 22.06 6.74 -12.74
C ASP A 381 22.71 5.63 -13.60
N PRO A 382 22.17 5.31 -14.79
CA PRO A 382 22.73 4.26 -15.65
C PRO A 382 24.18 4.54 -16.09
N THR A 383 24.68 5.76 -15.92
CA THR A 383 26.09 6.08 -16.13
C THR A 383 27.04 5.46 -15.10
N TYR A 384 26.53 4.91 -13.99
CA TYR A 384 27.32 4.18 -12.99
C TYR A 384 27.28 2.65 -13.17
N SER A 385 26.36 2.13 -14.00
CA SER A 385 26.13 0.70 -14.14
C SER A 385 27.37 -0.04 -14.61
N PHE A 386 27.54 -1.27 -14.13
CA PHE A 386 28.63 -2.19 -14.51
C PHE A 386 30.04 -1.61 -14.26
N GLY A 387 30.16 -0.76 -13.23
CA GLY A 387 31.42 -0.19 -12.78
C GLY A 387 31.91 1.02 -13.59
N ALA A 388 31.05 1.63 -14.40
CA ALA A 388 31.35 2.91 -15.05
C ALA A 388 31.35 4.07 -14.04
N ASN A 389 32.19 5.09 -14.27
CA ASN A 389 32.23 6.34 -13.48
C ASN A 389 32.27 6.17 -11.95
N LEU A 390 32.89 5.09 -11.45
CA LEU A 390 33.11 4.89 -10.03
C LEU A 390 34.21 5.80 -9.48
N ALA A 391 34.20 5.99 -8.16
CA ALA A 391 35.24 6.70 -7.44
C ALA A 391 36.63 6.09 -7.66
N THR A 392 37.66 6.93 -7.60
CA THR A 392 39.02 6.50 -7.90
C THR A 392 39.50 5.42 -6.92
N GLY A 393 39.81 4.24 -7.46
CA GLY A 393 40.30 3.10 -6.67
C GLY A 393 39.22 2.05 -6.36
N GLU A 394 37.96 2.35 -6.66
CA GLU A 394 36.84 1.42 -6.56
C GLU A 394 36.76 0.50 -7.79
N ALA A 395 36.28 -0.73 -7.58
CA ALA A 395 35.91 -1.67 -8.63
C ALA A 395 34.67 -2.43 -8.15
N PRO A 396 33.68 -2.68 -9.04
CA PRO A 396 32.46 -3.38 -8.64
C PRO A 396 32.83 -4.76 -8.06
N ILE A 397 32.14 -5.15 -6.99
CA ILE A 397 32.34 -6.45 -6.33
C ILE A 397 32.06 -7.57 -7.33
N TYR A 398 30.89 -7.50 -7.97
CA TYR A 398 30.49 -8.32 -9.10
C TYR A 398 29.33 -7.64 -9.84
N TYR A 399 29.08 -8.03 -11.08
CA TYR A 399 27.91 -7.64 -11.88
C TYR A 399 27.65 -8.72 -12.93
N ASP A 400 26.49 -8.70 -13.58
CA ASP A 400 26.19 -9.66 -14.66
C ASP A 400 26.92 -9.26 -15.96
N PRO A 401 27.93 -10.03 -16.41
CA PRO A 401 28.68 -9.71 -17.62
C PRO A 401 27.85 -9.87 -18.90
N TYR A 402 26.82 -10.73 -18.90
CA TYR A 402 25.91 -10.90 -20.04
C TYR A 402 25.09 -9.62 -20.22
N SER A 403 24.40 -9.20 -19.15
CA SER A 403 23.63 -7.96 -19.13
C SER A 403 24.47 -6.73 -19.49
N ALA A 404 25.69 -6.62 -18.97
CA ALA A 404 26.62 -5.53 -19.29
C ALA A 404 26.89 -5.41 -20.80
N TYR A 405 27.04 -6.53 -21.50
CA TYR A 405 27.31 -6.53 -22.93
C TYR A 405 26.10 -6.06 -23.74
N PHE A 406 24.90 -6.55 -23.40
CA PHE A 406 23.66 -6.13 -24.07
C PHE A 406 23.32 -4.67 -23.80
N PHE A 407 23.50 -4.19 -22.56
CA PHE A 407 23.35 -2.80 -22.18
C PHE A 407 24.23 -1.87 -23.03
N ALA A 408 25.47 -2.28 -23.32
CA ALA A 408 26.41 -1.48 -24.11
C ALA A 408 26.20 -1.56 -25.64
N ASN A 409 25.68 -2.69 -26.14
CA ASN A 409 25.73 -3.01 -27.58
C ASN A 409 24.37 -3.30 -28.23
N SER A 410 23.27 -3.15 -27.51
CA SER A 410 21.93 -3.41 -28.04
C SER A 410 20.86 -2.54 -27.38
N ASN A 411 19.66 -2.55 -27.96
CA ASN A 411 18.41 -2.12 -27.30
C ASN A 411 17.50 -3.34 -27.04
N SER A 412 18.08 -4.53 -26.83
CA SER A 412 17.34 -5.74 -26.45
C SER A 412 17.33 -5.89 -24.94
N TYR A 413 16.32 -6.54 -24.37
CA TYR A 413 16.37 -6.96 -22.97
C TYR A 413 17.46 -8.03 -22.81
N GLY A 414 18.59 -7.65 -22.18
CA GLY A 414 19.67 -8.56 -21.81
C GLY A 414 19.52 -9.14 -20.40
N SER A 415 18.59 -8.59 -19.62
CA SER A 415 18.29 -8.93 -18.23
C SER A 415 16.78 -8.89 -17.99
N GLY A 416 16.30 -9.45 -16.88
CA GLY A 416 14.89 -9.41 -16.51
C GLY A 416 14.32 -7.98 -16.35
N TYR A 417 15.16 -7.00 -16.01
CA TYR A 417 14.75 -5.62 -15.70
C TYR A 417 15.59 -4.58 -16.46
N SER A 418 15.81 -4.81 -17.76
CA SER A 418 16.63 -3.91 -18.60
C SER A 418 16.02 -2.52 -18.77
N ASP A 419 14.70 -2.40 -18.75
CA ASP A 419 13.98 -1.12 -18.73
C ASP A 419 14.23 -0.33 -17.45
N GLN A 420 14.12 -0.95 -16.28
CA GLN A 420 14.41 -0.29 -15.01
C GLN A 420 15.85 0.23 -14.99
N LEU A 421 16.80 -0.61 -15.43
CA LEU A 421 18.21 -0.27 -15.56
C LEU A 421 18.47 0.89 -16.54
N MET A 422 17.64 1.02 -17.58
CA MET A 422 17.78 2.03 -18.64
C MET A 422 16.77 3.17 -18.53
N SER A 423 16.00 3.26 -17.44
CA SER A 423 14.82 4.12 -17.29
C SER A 423 15.11 5.62 -17.43
N GLN A 424 16.35 6.04 -17.16
CA GLN A 424 16.80 7.43 -17.25
C GLN A 424 17.28 7.84 -18.65
N TYR A 425 17.45 6.88 -19.57
CA TYR A 425 17.78 7.21 -20.95
C TYR A 425 16.55 7.77 -21.66
N SER A 426 16.68 8.96 -22.27
CA SER A 426 15.63 9.59 -23.06
C SER A 426 15.46 8.95 -24.44
N GLU A 427 16.52 8.32 -24.96
CA GLU A 427 16.54 7.58 -26.21
C GLU A 427 17.35 6.30 -26.04
N GLY A 428 17.09 5.27 -26.86
CA GLY A 428 17.88 4.03 -26.88
C GLY A 428 17.63 3.06 -25.74
N GLY A 429 16.51 3.20 -25.02
CA GLY A 429 16.00 2.14 -24.12
C GLY A 429 15.50 0.91 -24.90
N PRO A 430 15.16 -0.19 -24.20
CA PRO A 430 14.79 -1.44 -24.85
C PRO A 430 13.33 -1.48 -25.35
N LEU A 431 12.50 -0.54 -24.90
CA LEU A 431 11.10 -0.42 -25.29
C LEU A 431 10.93 0.53 -26.50
N ILE A 432 10.05 0.14 -27.42
CA ILE A 432 9.56 0.97 -28.53
C ILE A 432 8.05 1.16 -28.41
N SER A 433 7.56 2.40 -28.48
CA SER A 433 6.11 2.66 -28.40
C SER A 433 5.38 2.09 -29.61
N LEU A 434 4.25 1.44 -29.36
CA LEU A 434 3.33 0.91 -30.37
C LEU A 434 2.02 1.69 -30.42
N TYR A 435 1.92 2.79 -29.68
CA TYR A 435 0.85 3.77 -29.78
C TYR A 435 1.24 4.91 -30.72
N ASP A 436 0.32 5.30 -31.60
CA ASP A 436 0.46 6.46 -32.47
C ASP A 436 -0.47 7.58 -32.00
N PRO A 437 0.05 8.63 -31.35
CA PRO A 437 -0.75 9.77 -30.89
C PRO A 437 -1.51 10.48 -32.01
N SER A 438 -1.00 10.46 -33.24
CA SER A 438 -1.65 11.10 -34.39
C SER A 438 -2.88 10.32 -34.87
N LEU A 439 -2.90 9.01 -34.65
CA LEU A 439 -4.04 8.14 -34.93
C LEU A 439 -4.98 8.02 -33.73
N GLY A 440 -4.50 8.30 -32.51
CA GLY A 440 -5.24 8.07 -31.27
C GLY A 440 -5.46 6.58 -30.99
N GLY A 441 -4.49 5.74 -31.35
CA GLY A 441 -4.58 4.28 -31.25
C GLY A 441 -3.28 3.59 -31.67
N SER A 442 -3.29 2.26 -31.78
CA SER A 442 -2.09 1.50 -32.13
C SER A 442 -1.56 1.83 -33.52
N VAL A 443 -0.25 1.65 -33.70
CA VAL A 443 0.45 1.87 -34.98
C VAL A 443 -0.09 0.97 -36.09
N THR A 444 -0.06 1.44 -37.34
CA THR A 444 -0.59 0.64 -38.47
C THR A 444 0.36 -0.45 -38.96
N SER A 445 1.66 -0.29 -38.72
CA SER A 445 2.65 -1.28 -39.14
C SER A 445 3.89 -1.27 -38.26
N ILE A 446 4.43 -2.45 -38.02
CA ILE A 446 5.71 -2.69 -37.32
C ILE A 446 6.63 -3.38 -38.31
N ALA A 447 7.80 -2.82 -38.58
CA ALA A 447 8.80 -3.42 -39.48
C ALA A 447 9.81 -4.21 -38.66
N ILE A 448 10.03 -5.47 -39.02
CA ILE A 448 11.07 -6.33 -38.44
C ILE A 448 12.01 -6.73 -39.56
N THR A 449 13.32 -6.60 -39.34
CA THR A 449 14.34 -7.13 -40.25
C THR A 449 15.19 -8.17 -39.54
N ILE A 450 15.36 -9.34 -40.14
CA ILE A 450 16.22 -10.42 -39.66
C ILE A 450 17.44 -10.47 -40.57
N PHE A 451 18.62 -10.44 -39.95
CA PHE A 451 19.92 -10.31 -40.62
C PHE A 451 20.68 -11.64 -40.59
N ASP A 452 21.72 -11.74 -41.42
CA ASP A 452 22.74 -12.77 -41.29
C ASP A 452 23.68 -12.47 -40.10
N ASP A 453 24.40 -13.47 -39.62
CA ASP A 453 25.33 -13.31 -38.49
C ASP A 453 26.54 -12.44 -38.87
N ASP A 454 26.89 -12.36 -40.15
CA ASP A 454 27.95 -11.46 -40.67
C ASP A 454 27.50 -9.99 -40.81
N GLU A 455 26.21 -9.72 -40.68
CA GLU A 455 25.64 -8.37 -40.81
C GLU A 455 25.47 -7.69 -39.44
N THR A 456 25.72 -6.38 -39.39
CA THR A 456 25.32 -5.53 -38.26
C THR A 456 23.91 -4.99 -38.50
N PRO A 457 22.91 -5.30 -37.64
CA PRO A 457 21.55 -4.82 -37.79
C PRO A 457 21.44 -3.31 -37.92
N THR A 458 20.53 -2.86 -38.79
CA THR A 458 20.17 -1.44 -38.91
C THR A 458 18.95 -1.17 -38.03
N GLY A 459 19.13 -0.50 -36.89
CA GLY A 459 18.04 -0.19 -35.96
C GLY A 459 18.45 0.12 -34.53
N TYR A 460 19.72 -0.15 -34.17
CA TYR A 460 20.25 0.29 -32.88
C TYR A 460 20.20 1.82 -32.74
N THR A 461 19.60 2.26 -31.64
CA THR A 461 19.58 3.64 -31.20
C THR A 461 20.53 3.76 -30.02
N LYS A 462 21.59 4.57 -30.16
CA LYS A 462 22.54 4.77 -29.07
C LYS A 462 21.83 5.41 -27.87
N PRO A 463 21.99 4.88 -26.64
CA PRO A 463 21.42 5.51 -25.46
C PRO A 463 21.88 6.95 -25.26
N VAL A 464 20.94 7.84 -24.96
CA VAL A 464 21.19 9.26 -24.68
C VAL A 464 20.54 9.62 -23.34
N ILE A 465 21.34 10.24 -22.46
CA ILE A 465 20.88 10.81 -21.19
C ILE A 465 21.24 12.29 -21.16
N TYR A 466 20.33 13.11 -20.63
CA TYR A 466 20.50 14.56 -20.53
C TYR A 466 20.79 14.99 -19.09
N ASN A 467 21.87 14.46 -18.52
CA ASN A 467 22.30 14.77 -17.15
C ASN A 467 23.52 15.72 -17.06
N TYR A 468 24.10 16.10 -18.21
CA TYR A 468 25.28 16.95 -18.25
C TYR A 468 25.39 17.74 -19.57
N ILE A 469 25.75 19.03 -19.47
CA ILE A 469 26.19 19.84 -20.61
C ILE A 469 27.61 20.29 -20.33
N ALA A 470 28.55 19.94 -21.22
CA ALA A 470 29.94 20.36 -21.07
C ALA A 470 30.10 21.89 -21.17
N PRO A 471 31.00 22.50 -20.38
CA PRO A 471 31.27 23.93 -20.49
C PRO A 471 31.90 24.27 -21.86
N GLY A 472 31.73 25.52 -22.29
CA GLY A 472 32.44 26.05 -23.44
C GLY A 472 33.94 26.14 -23.20
N ALA A 473 34.69 26.56 -24.23
CA ALA A 473 36.15 26.72 -24.13
C ALA A 473 36.59 27.67 -23.00
N ASP A 474 35.74 28.64 -22.64
CA ASP A 474 35.97 29.63 -21.60
C ASP A 474 35.29 29.28 -20.25
N GLY A 475 34.71 28.08 -20.13
CA GLY A 475 33.92 27.66 -18.97
C GLY A 475 32.41 27.77 -19.21
N TYR A 476 31.63 27.70 -18.12
CA TYR A 476 30.20 28.05 -18.15
C TYR A 476 30.02 29.58 -18.15
N THR A 477 28.96 30.06 -18.78
CA THR A 477 28.59 31.48 -18.76
C THR A 477 27.93 31.82 -17.42
N PRO A 478 28.50 32.74 -16.62
CA PRO A 478 27.90 33.16 -15.35
C PRO A 478 26.53 33.81 -15.57
N PRO A 479 25.47 33.37 -14.86
CA PRO A 479 24.19 34.06 -14.83
C PRO A 479 24.26 35.48 -14.30
N GLU A 480 23.50 36.40 -14.91
CA GLU A 480 23.32 37.78 -14.45
C GLU A 480 21.88 38.00 -13.96
N TYR A 481 21.72 38.84 -12.93
CA TYR A 481 20.42 39.17 -12.38
C TYR A 481 19.76 40.35 -13.11
N ASP A 482 18.53 40.14 -13.58
CA ASP A 482 17.62 41.21 -14.03
C ASP A 482 16.31 41.17 -13.25
N ALA A 483 15.97 42.28 -12.61
CA ALA A 483 14.71 42.45 -11.88
C ALA A 483 13.45 42.32 -12.76
N ASN A 484 13.61 42.42 -14.09
CA ASN A 484 12.55 42.23 -15.09
C ASN A 484 12.64 40.88 -15.81
N SER A 485 13.55 39.98 -15.39
CA SER A 485 13.67 38.65 -15.96
C SER A 485 12.34 37.92 -15.90
N ALA A 486 11.96 37.32 -17.03
CA ALA A 486 10.80 36.44 -17.12
C ALA A 486 11.18 34.96 -16.88
N ALA A 487 12.46 34.66 -16.65
CA ALA A 487 12.95 33.32 -16.45
C ALA A 487 12.49 32.76 -15.09
N ASN A 488 11.83 31.61 -15.13
CA ASN A 488 11.35 30.89 -13.96
C ASN A 488 11.67 29.41 -14.04
N ILE A 489 11.74 28.76 -12.88
CA ILE A 489 11.84 27.31 -12.75
C ILE A 489 10.72 26.84 -11.83
N VAL A 490 10.03 25.76 -12.21
CA VAL A 490 9.12 25.04 -11.32
C VAL A 490 9.85 23.83 -10.76
N LEU A 491 9.82 23.65 -9.44
CA LEU A 491 10.31 22.46 -8.77
C LEU A 491 9.09 21.62 -8.34
N ASN A 492 8.97 20.41 -8.87
CA ASN A 492 7.93 19.46 -8.50
C ASN A 492 8.49 18.38 -7.57
N PHE A 493 7.99 18.37 -6.34
CA PHE A 493 8.26 17.35 -5.33
C PHE A 493 6.98 16.59 -4.97
N ALA A 494 5.99 16.55 -5.87
CA ALA A 494 4.74 15.84 -5.65
C ALA A 494 4.61 14.65 -6.60
N ASN A 495 4.31 13.48 -6.03
CA ASN A 495 3.87 12.32 -6.77
C ASN A 495 2.90 11.50 -5.91
N SER A 496 1.76 11.12 -6.50
CA SER A 496 0.68 10.44 -5.79
C SER A 496 0.29 11.24 -4.53
N ALA A 497 0.30 10.61 -3.35
CA ALA A 497 0.03 11.22 -2.06
C ALA A 497 1.31 11.60 -1.28
N MET A 498 2.48 11.64 -1.92
CA MET A 498 3.75 12.02 -1.29
C MET A 498 4.21 13.40 -1.75
N ILE A 499 4.68 14.21 -0.80
CA ILE A 499 5.35 15.49 -1.06
C ILE A 499 6.63 15.61 -0.23
N LEU A 500 7.53 16.52 -0.62
CA LEU A 500 8.62 16.96 0.25
C LEU A 500 8.06 17.59 1.55
N ASP A 501 8.55 17.19 2.71
CA ASP A 501 8.06 17.67 4.01
C ASP A 501 8.56 19.10 4.31
N GLU A 502 7.66 20.08 4.25
CA GLU A 502 8.00 21.49 4.47
C GLU A 502 8.44 21.82 5.92
N THR A 503 8.24 20.91 6.88
CA THR A 503 8.65 21.10 8.28
C THR A 503 10.13 20.83 8.51
N VAL A 504 10.73 19.94 7.71
CA VAL A 504 12.16 19.57 7.81
C VAL A 504 12.97 20.05 6.60
N ALA A 505 12.35 20.18 5.43
CA ALA A 505 13.06 20.44 4.20
C ALA A 505 13.61 21.87 4.07
N ARG A 506 14.78 21.94 3.46
CA ARG A 506 15.49 23.14 3.03
C ARG A 506 15.93 22.96 1.59
N ILE A 507 15.65 23.97 0.77
CA ILE A 507 16.12 24.03 -0.62
C ILE A 507 17.15 25.13 -0.72
N THR A 508 18.39 24.77 -1.06
CA THR A 508 19.44 25.74 -1.38
C THR A 508 19.62 25.80 -2.88
N PHE A 509 19.28 26.95 -3.49
CA PHE A 509 19.50 27.20 -4.90
C PHE A 509 20.77 28.02 -5.09
N SER A 510 21.72 27.50 -5.87
CA SER A 510 22.99 28.17 -6.15
C SER A 510 23.25 28.33 -7.64
N PHE A 511 23.92 29.42 -8.02
CA PHE A 511 24.32 29.70 -9.41
C PHE A 511 25.74 30.21 -9.47
N GLN A 512 26.45 29.86 -10.55
CA GLN A 512 27.84 30.28 -10.70
C GLN A 512 27.97 31.79 -10.82
N THR A 513 29.04 32.36 -10.27
CA THR A 513 29.36 33.78 -10.43
C THR A 513 30.62 33.95 -11.28
N GLY A 514 30.80 35.13 -11.88
CA GLY A 514 32.04 35.49 -12.57
C GLY A 514 33.24 35.71 -11.62
N ASP A 515 33.07 35.57 -10.30
CA ASP A 515 34.13 35.72 -9.30
C ASP A 515 34.78 34.37 -8.97
N ALA A 516 36.01 34.18 -9.45
CA ALA A 516 36.81 32.98 -9.16
C ALA A 516 37.10 32.74 -7.67
N SER A 517 36.97 33.76 -6.81
CA SER A 517 37.15 33.64 -5.35
C SER A 517 35.88 33.23 -4.60
N HIS A 518 34.71 33.46 -5.19
CA HIS A 518 33.39 33.06 -4.69
C HIS A 518 32.57 32.52 -5.87
N PRO A 519 32.89 31.33 -6.37
CA PRO A 519 32.34 30.84 -7.64
C PRO A 519 30.84 30.57 -7.61
N TRP A 520 30.19 30.64 -6.44
CA TRP A 520 28.76 30.39 -6.25
C TRP A 520 28.10 31.49 -5.42
N ALA A 521 26.94 31.95 -5.88
CA ALA A 521 25.96 32.65 -5.06
C ALA A 521 24.83 31.68 -4.72
N SER A 522 24.29 31.77 -3.51
CA SER A 522 23.28 30.84 -3.00
C SER A 522 22.14 31.57 -2.32
N VAL A 523 20.93 31.05 -2.44
CA VAL A 523 19.76 31.44 -1.67
C VAL A 523 19.16 30.20 -1.00
N THR A 524 18.47 30.40 0.11
CA THR A 524 17.74 29.35 0.81
C THR A 524 16.24 29.63 0.74
N ILE A 525 15.47 28.58 0.44
CA ILE A 525 14.02 28.57 0.41
C ILE A 525 13.55 27.50 1.39
N ASP A 526 12.72 27.90 2.36
CA ASP A 526 12.18 27.04 3.40
C ASP A 526 10.80 27.56 3.86
N GLY A 527 10.14 26.80 4.75
CA GLY A 527 8.84 27.16 5.33
C GLY A 527 8.87 28.30 6.36
N SER A 528 10.01 28.96 6.59
CA SER A 528 10.11 29.97 7.67
C SER A 528 9.36 31.27 7.38
N MET A 529 9.08 31.55 6.10
CA MET A 529 8.39 32.77 5.64
C MET A 529 6.95 32.51 5.14
N GLY A 530 6.34 31.40 5.55
CA GLY A 530 5.03 30.93 5.10
C GLY A 530 5.12 29.53 4.51
N SER A 531 4.09 29.09 3.77
CA SER A 531 4.17 27.78 3.11
C SER A 531 5.29 27.75 2.07
N LEU A 532 5.96 26.61 1.95
CA LEU A 532 6.94 26.38 0.90
C LEU A 532 6.29 26.42 -0.49
N TRP A 533 5.02 26.00 -0.58
CA TRP A 533 4.23 25.81 -1.81
C TRP A 533 3.67 27.10 -2.38
N GLN A 534 4.55 27.98 -2.81
CA GLN A 534 4.19 29.29 -3.37
C GLN A 534 5.21 29.77 -4.40
N ASN A 535 4.94 30.93 -4.99
CA ASN A 535 5.88 31.63 -5.85
C ASN A 535 6.91 32.39 -5.01
N TRP A 536 8.18 32.16 -5.32
CA TRP A 536 9.34 32.82 -4.76
C TRP A 536 10.04 33.63 -5.84
N ASP A 537 10.52 34.83 -5.51
CA ASP A 537 11.40 35.62 -6.38
C ASP A 537 12.83 35.60 -5.84
N ILE A 538 13.80 35.45 -6.73
CA ILE A 538 15.19 35.80 -6.42
C ILE A 538 15.35 37.32 -6.46
N VAL A 539 16.01 37.87 -5.44
CA VAL A 539 16.28 39.31 -5.34
C VAL A 539 17.76 39.51 -5.07
N GLN A 540 18.38 40.42 -5.83
CA GLN A 540 19.71 40.93 -5.50
C GLN A 540 19.57 42.12 -4.54
N GLU A 541 20.16 41.97 -3.37
CA GLU A 541 20.19 42.99 -2.34
C GLU A 541 21.16 44.13 -2.68
N LYS A 542 21.01 45.27 -2.00
CA LYS A 542 21.85 46.46 -2.26
C LYS A 542 23.33 46.25 -1.99
N ASP A 543 23.67 45.28 -1.16
CA ASP A 543 25.06 44.90 -0.86
C ASP A 543 25.63 43.89 -1.85
N GLY A 544 24.84 43.46 -2.84
CA GLY A 544 25.21 42.50 -3.88
C GLY A 544 24.96 41.04 -3.49
N SER A 545 24.48 40.76 -2.27
CA SER A 545 24.02 39.42 -1.87
C SER A 545 22.69 39.07 -2.52
N TYR A 546 22.29 37.80 -2.44
CA TYR A 546 21.02 37.32 -2.98
C TYR A 546 20.14 36.77 -1.87
N SER A 547 18.84 36.96 -2.03
CA SER A 547 17.80 36.40 -1.15
C SER A 547 16.68 35.80 -2.01
N ALA A 548 15.93 34.85 -1.43
CA ALA A 548 14.66 34.40 -1.97
C ALA A 548 13.54 35.00 -1.11
N VAL A 549 12.52 35.58 -1.72
CA VAL A 549 11.39 36.17 -1.01
C VAL A 549 10.06 35.71 -1.62
N PRO A 550 9.00 35.51 -0.82
CA PRO A 550 7.68 35.24 -1.37
C PRO A 550 7.22 36.38 -2.28
N GLN A 551 6.61 36.07 -3.42
CA GLN A 551 6.00 37.08 -4.28
C GLN A 551 4.90 37.85 -3.51
N ASN A 552 4.67 39.11 -3.87
CA ASN A 552 3.61 39.92 -3.26
C ASN A 552 2.65 40.48 -4.33
N PRO A 553 1.36 40.06 -4.34
CA PRO A 553 0.76 39.06 -3.45
C PRO A 553 1.32 37.64 -3.70
N ALA A 554 1.29 36.79 -2.68
CA ALA A 554 1.78 35.41 -2.79
C ALA A 554 0.92 34.64 -3.80
N GLY A 555 1.56 34.14 -4.87
CA GLY A 555 0.94 33.19 -5.78
C GLY A 555 1.09 31.79 -5.21
N MET A 556 0.05 31.24 -4.59
CA MET A 556 0.09 29.87 -4.05
C MET A 556 0.23 28.85 -5.17
N GLN A 557 1.02 27.81 -4.91
CA GLN A 557 1.16 26.64 -5.77
C GLN A 557 0.44 25.44 -5.14
N PRO A 558 0.13 24.38 -5.91
CA PRO A 558 -0.26 23.10 -5.34
C PRO A 558 0.77 22.60 -4.32
N ALA A 559 0.33 21.87 -3.30
CA ALA A 559 1.24 21.26 -2.32
C ALA A 559 2.27 20.36 -3.03
N GLY A 560 3.52 20.43 -2.59
CA GLY A 560 4.66 19.77 -3.22
C GLY A 560 5.24 20.51 -4.45
N THR A 561 4.68 21.64 -4.88
CA THR A 561 5.20 22.42 -6.02
C THR A 561 5.68 23.81 -5.60
N ILE A 562 6.80 24.26 -6.16
CA ILE A 562 7.38 25.60 -5.94
C ILE A 562 7.66 26.25 -7.29
N LEU A 563 7.40 27.55 -7.43
CA LEU A 563 7.86 28.34 -8.57
C LEU A 563 8.91 29.33 -8.10
N ILE A 564 10.10 29.29 -8.69
CA ILE A 564 11.18 30.25 -8.48
C ILE A 564 11.24 31.18 -9.70
N GLY A 565 10.90 32.45 -9.50
CA GLY A 565 10.88 33.50 -10.51
C GLY A 565 12.05 34.46 -10.41
N LYS A 566 12.21 35.27 -11.47
CA LYS A 566 13.32 36.22 -11.66
C LYS A 566 14.69 35.56 -11.51
N LEU A 567 14.81 34.37 -12.11
CA LEU A 567 16.04 33.61 -12.07
C LEU A 567 17.16 34.43 -12.73
N PRO A 568 18.35 34.54 -12.09
CA PRO A 568 19.55 34.95 -12.79
C PRO A 568 19.82 33.99 -13.95
N VAL A 569 20.09 34.52 -15.14
CA VAL A 569 20.34 33.74 -16.36
C VAL A 569 21.49 34.35 -17.16
N ALA A 570 22.16 33.55 -17.99
CA ALA A 570 23.13 34.10 -18.92
C ALA A 570 22.42 34.81 -20.09
N ASP A 571 23.06 35.85 -20.62
CA ASP A 571 22.61 36.51 -21.84
C ASP A 571 22.78 35.62 -23.08
N ASP A 572 23.75 34.70 -23.13
CA ASP A 572 23.91 33.70 -24.21
C ASP A 572 24.87 32.59 -23.74
N GLY A 573 24.53 31.33 -23.98
CA GLY A 573 25.37 30.17 -23.66
C GLY A 573 24.84 29.28 -22.53
N VAL A 574 25.75 28.50 -21.94
CA VAL A 574 25.42 27.45 -20.96
C VAL A 574 25.77 27.91 -19.55
N SER A 575 24.78 27.92 -18.66
CA SER A 575 24.95 28.21 -17.24
C SER A 575 24.83 26.96 -16.38
N HIS A 576 25.53 26.95 -15.24
CA HIS A 576 25.52 25.86 -14.25
C HIS A 576 24.94 26.35 -12.91
N TYR A 577 23.96 25.61 -12.42
CA TYR A 577 23.25 25.82 -11.18
C TYR A 577 23.36 24.57 -10.29
N LYS A 578 23.15 24.74 -9.00
CA LYS A 578 22.99 23.64 -8.04
C LYS A 578 21.70 23.81 -7.27
N ILE A 579 20.98 22.71 -7.12
CA ILE A 579 19.80 22.61 -6.26
C ILE A 579 20.15 21.59 -5.20
N GLU A 580 20.27 22.03 -3.95
CA GLU A 580 20.45 21.12 -2.81
C GLU A 580 19.11 20.99 -2.11
N VAL A 581 18.67 19.75 -1.92
CA VAL A 581 17.44 19.40 -1.20
C VAL A 581 17.86 18.57 0.01
N GLY A 582 17.54 19.03 1.22
CA GLY A 582 17.94 18.31 2.44
C GLY A 582 17.28 18.86 3.69
N ALA A 583 17.60 18.29 4.84
CA ALA A 583 17.03 18.74 6.11
C ALA A 583 17.73 19.98 6.70
N ASN A 584 16.96 20.78 7.44
CA ASN A 584 17.52 21.69 8.43
C ASN A 584 18.24 20.83 9.50
N ASP A 585 19.58 20.86 9.59
CA ASP A 585 20.40 20.32 10.71
C ASP A 585 21.26 19.06 10.46
N GLY A 586 21.76 18.87 9.24
CA GLY A 586 22.88 17.93 8.99
C GLY A 586 22.47 16.48 8.74
N HIS A 587 21.20 16.25 8.42
CA HIS A 587 20.67 14.97 7.94
C HIS A 587 20.81 14.84 6.41
N ALA A 588 20.10 13.85 5.83
CA ALA A 588 20.07 13.55 4.40
C ALA A 588 19.96 14.81 3.54
N SER A 589 20.84 14.91 2.55
CA SER A 589 20.81 15.97 1.55
C SER A 589 21.34 15.45 0.23
N LYS A 590 20.79 15.96 -0.87
CA LYS A 590 21.25 15.64 -2.22
C LYS A 590 21.42 16.91 -3.02
N THR A 591 22.54 17.01 -3.73
CA THR A 591 22.81 18.10 -4.68
C THR A 591 22.53 17.62 -6.09
N PHE A 592 21.74 18.41 -6.81
CA PHE A 592 21.46 18.25 -8.23
C PHE A 592 22.18 19.36 -9.00
N ASN A 593 22.94 19.00 -10.03
CA ASN A 593 23.56 19.92 -10.96
C ASN A 593 22.62 20.15 -12.14
N LEU A 594 22.18 21.40 -12.30
CA LEU A 594 21.32 21.84 -13.40
C LEU A 594 22.14 22.66 -14.40
N TYR A 595 21.98 22.36 -15.69
CA TYR A 595 22.61 23.07 -16.79
C TYR A 595 21.54 23.62 -17.73
N THR A 596 21.62 24.89 -18.08
CA THR A 596 20.64 25.53 -18.97
C THR A 596 21.34 26.25 -20.11
N THR A 597 20.85 26.08 -21.34
CA THR A 597 21.26 26.86 -22.51
C THR A 597 20.27 27.99 -22.76
N THR A 598 20.78 29.21 -22.93
CA THR A 598 19.98 30.42 -23.15
C THR A 598 20.36 31.11 -24.46
N ASN A 599 19.43 31.89 -25.02
CA ASN A 599 19.67 32.77 -26.15
C ASN A 599 20.07 34.19 -25.69
N ALA A 600 20.46 35.04 -26.65
CA ALA A 600 20.82 36.48 -26.50
C ALA A 600 19.87 37.35 -25.65
N ASP A 601 18.64 36.91 -25.42
CA ASP A 601 17.60 37.62 -24.66
C ASP A 601 17.37 36.99 -23.26
N GLY A 602 18.23 36.04 -22.84
CA GLY A 602 18.11 35.32 -21.57
C GLY A 602 16.99 34.28 -21.53
N LEU A 603 16.46 33.86 -22.69
CA LEU A 603 15.40 32.84 -22.78
C LEU A 603 15.99 31.44 -22.90
N PHE A 604 15.42 30.47 -22.20
CA PHE A 604 15.86 29.07 -22.28
C PHE A 604 15.53 28.50 -23.66
N LEU A 605 16.45 27.70 -24.21
CA LEU A 605 16.14 26.84 -25.36
C LEU A 605 15.20 25.72 -24.89
N ASP A 606 14.15 25.45 -25.67
CA ASP A 606 13.14 24.45 -25.33
C ASP A 606 13.65 23.04 -25.70
N PRO A 607 13.85 22.12 -24.74
CA PRO A 607 14.31 20.77 -25.05
C PRO A 607 13.31 19.99 -25.93
N ALA A 608 12.03 20.37 -25.95
CA ALA A 608 11.02 19.76 -26.83
C ALA A 608 11.09 20.28 -28.28
N TYR A 609 11.88 21.33 -28.56
CA TYR A 609 12.05 21.84 -29.91
C TYR A 609 13.05 20.99 -30.70
N ALA A 610 12.71 20.68 -31.96
CA ALA A 610 13.54 19.83 -32.82
C ALA A 610 14.99 20.33 -32.91
N GLY A 611 15.94 19.44 -32.57
CA GLY A 611 17.37 19.75 -32.56
C GLY A 611 17.89 20.46 -31.30
N GLN A 612 17.07 20.60 -30.26
CA GLN A 612 17.44 21.21 -28.98
C GLN A 612 17.33 20.23 -27.79
N ALA A 613 17.15 18.93 -28.04
CA ALA A 613 17.16 17.94 -27.00
C ALA A 613 18.47 18.02 -26.18
N GLY A 614 18.35 18.05 -24.85
CA GLY A 614 19.48 18.27 -23.94
C GLY A 614 19.94 19.73 -23.80
N ALA A 615 19.22 20.72 -24.32
CA ALA A 615 19.53 22.14 -24.08
C ALA A 615 19.34 22.55 -22.61
N ILE A 616 18.54 21.78 -21.86
CA ILE A 616 18.45 21.80 -20.41
C ILE A 616 18.74 20.39 -19.93
N ALA A 617 19.63 20.25 -18.95
CA ALA A 617 20.07 18.97 -18.41
C ALA A 617 20.13 19.02 -16.88
N ILE A 618 19.80 17.91 -16.22
CA ILE A 618 19.90 17.79 -14.77
C ILE A 618 20.32 16.37 -14.39
N ASP A 619 21.21 16.24 -13.41
CA ASP A 619 21.63 14.94 -12.89
C ASP A 619 20.78 14.46 -11.70
N GLY A 620 21.23 13.41 -11.03
CA GLY A 620 20.60 12.92 -9.81
C GLY A 620 19.25 12.24 -10.02
N LEU A 621 18.95 11.79 -11.25
CA LEU A 621 17.68 11.15 -11.69
C LEU A 621 16.47 12.08 -11.81
N ALA A 622 16.63 13.39 -11.55
CA ALA A 622 15.55 14.35 -11.77
C ALA A 622 15.26 14.48 -13.28
N THR A 623 14.01 14.76 -13.64
CA THR A 623 13.61 14.91 -15.05
C THR A 623 13.21 16.35 -15.35
N VAL A 624 13.40 16.76 -16.61
CA VAL A 624 13.06 18.11 -17.09
C VAL A 624 11.91 18.03 -18.07
N SER A 625 10.92 18.89 -17.90
CA SER A 625 9.84 19.10 -18.87
C SER A 625 9.60 20.58 -19.14
N ALA A 626 9.21 20.90 -20.37
CA ALA A 626 8.85 22.26 -20.79
C ALA A 626 7.55 22.22 -21.60
N ALA A 627 6.75 23.29 -21.54
CA ALA A 627 5.50 23.36 -22.30
C ALA A 627 5.81 23.47 -23.81
N PRO A 628 5.33 22.54 -24.66
CA PRO A 628 5.73 22.48 -26.06
C PRO A 628 5.00 23.55 -26.87
N ALA A 629 5.72 24.51 -27.47
CA ALA A 629 5.17 25.32 -28.56
C ALA A 629 6.17 26.23 -29.32
N THR A 630 7.39 26.46 -28.84
CA THR A 630 8.29 27.47 -29.42
C THR A 630 9.76 27.10 -29.26
N GLN A 631 10.65 27.72 -30.05
CA GLN A 631 12.10 27.50 -29.96
C GLN A 631 12.69 27.90 -28.59
N TYR A 632 11.99 28.75 -27.84
CA TYR A 632 12.43 29.28 -26.56
C TYR A 632 11.28 29.23 -25.55
N VAL A 633 11.62 29.06 -24.27
CA VAL A 633 10.69 29.08 -23.14
C VAL A 633 11.21 29.97 -22.02
N ASN A 634 10.29 30.56 -21.27
CA ASN A 634 10.60 31.33 -20.07
C ASN A 634 10.59 30.44 -18.81
N THR A 635 9.99 29.26 -18.89
CA THR A 635 9.72 28.41 -17.73
C THR A 635 9.77 26.95 -18.14
N PHE A 636 10.42 26.16 -17.31
CA PHE A 636 10.45 24.71 -17.37
C PHE A 636 10.28 24.15 -15.96
N THR A 637 9.92 22.87 -15.89
CA THR A 637 9.70 22.13 -14.65
C THR A 637 10.82 21.11 -14.47
N ILE A 638 11.30 20.99 -13.24
CA ILE A 638 12.16 19.90 -12.78
C ILE A 638 11.31 19.03 -11.86
N ASP A 639 11.25 17.73 -12.15
CA ASP A 639 10.53 16.76 -11.36
C ASP A 639 11.49 15.87 -10.57
N PHE A 640 11.32 15.86 -9.26
CA PHE A 640 12.13 15.11 -8.29
C PHE A 640 11.47 13.81 -7.81
N LEU A 641 10.20 13.59 -8.17
CA LEU A 641 9.49 12.34 -7.92
C LEU A 641 8.88 11.79 -9.22
N PRO A 642 9.67 11.54 -10.28
CA PRO A 642 9.15 11.15 -11.58
C PRO A 642 8.66 9.70 -11.60
N SER A 643 7.49 9.47 -12.22
CA SER A 643 6.94 8.14 -12.53
C SER A 643 6.85 7.22 -11.30
N THR A 644 7.56 6.08 -11.30
CA THR A 644 7.52 5.05 -10.25
C THR A 644 8.73 5.12 -9.31
N THR A 645 9.52 6.20 -9.35
CA THR A 645 10.75 6.33 -8.55
C THR A 645 10.78 7.64 -7.76
N THR A 646 11.70 7.72 -6.79
CA THR A 646 12.06 8.96 -6.09
C THR A 646 13.51 9.31 -6.40
N THR A 647 13.82 10.60 -6.48
CA THR A 647 15.19 11.08 -6.64
C THR A 647 15.78 11.64 -5.35
N ILE A 648 14.99 11.73 -4.28
CA ILE A 648 15.37 12.28 -2.98
C ILE A 648 15.18 11.24 -1.88
N ASP A 649 15.92 11.43 -0.78
CA ASP A 649 15.86 10.56 0.39
C ASP A 649 14.42 10.49 0.94
N PRO A 650 13.86 9.28 1.16
CA PRO A 650 12.51 9.08 1.69
C PRO A 650 12.24 9.81 3.01
N SER A 651 13.25 10.01 3.85
CA SER A 651 13.11 10.73 5.14
C SER A 651 12.79 12.21 4.98
N LEU A 652 12.88 12.74 3.76
CA LEU A 652 12.46 14.11 3.42
C LEU A 652 11.02 14.15 2.89
N LEU A 653 10.35 13.02 2.75
CA LEU A 653 9.00 12.93 2.21
C LEU A 653 7.96 12.75 3.32
N THR A 654 6.78 13.31 3.09
CA THR A 654 5.63 13.11 3.96
C THR A 654 4.38 12.85 3.13
N ARG A 655 3.40 12.20 3.75
CA ARG A 655 2.10 11.95 3.13
C ARG A 655 1.22 13.19 3.21
N VAL A 656 0.46 13.42 2.16
CA VAL A 656 -0.66 14.36 2.17
C VAL A 656 -1.98 13.62 1.97
N GLN A 657 -3.04 14.22 2.48
CA GLN A 657 -4.39 13.73 2.25
C GLN A 657 -4.65 13.60 0.74
N SER A 658 -5.03 12.41 0.29
CA SER A 658 -5.43 12.18 -1.10
C SER A 658 -6.60 13.08 -1.48
N THR A 659 -6.58 13.58 -2.72
CA THR A 659 -7.68 14.37 -3.29
C THR A 659 -8.78 13.51 -3.90
N LEU A 660 -8.53 12.20 -4.06
CA LEU A 660 -9.52 11.26 -4.56
C LEU A 660 -10.58 11.00 -3.49
N VAL A 661 -11.84 10.96 -3.93
CA VAL A 661 -12.98 10.68 -3.05
C VAL A 661 -13.30 9.18 -3.10
N PRO A 662 -13.18 8.47 -1.97
CA PRO A 662 -13.59 7.07 -1.83
C PRO A 662 -15.02 6.74 -2.26
N SER A 663 -15.19 5.50 -2.73
CA SER A 663 -16.49 4.86 -2.93
C SER A 663 -17.25 4.67 -1.62
N SER A 664 -18.58 4.46 -1.69
CA SER A 664 -19.41 4.21 -0.51
C SER A 664 -18.99 2.95 0.26
N VAL A 665 -19.13 3.03 1.59
CA VAL A 665 -18.96 1.88 2.49
C VAL A 665 -19.97 0.80 2.14
N VAL A 666 -19.54 -0.46 2.25
CA VAL A 666 -20.42 -1.62 2.18
C VAL A 666 -20.82 -2.06 3.57
N VAL A 667 -22.11 -2.35 3.72
CA VAL A 667 -22.67 -2.96 4.93
C VAL A 667 -23.13 -4.38 4.68
N GLY A 668 -22.91 -5.24 5.66
CA GLY A 668 -23.24 -6.65 5.60
C GLY A 668 -23.46 -7.29 6.97
N GLN A 669 -23.93 -8.53 6.96
CA GLN A 669 -24.01 -9.37 8.15
C GLN A 669 -22.69 -10.08 8.39
N VAL A 670 -22.30 -10.21 9.65
CA VAL A 670 -21.15 -11.04 10.04
C VAL A 670 -21.64 -12.44 10.45
N THR A 671 -21.10 -13.53 9.90
CA THR A 671 -21.56 -14.91 10.16
C THR A 671 -20.43 -15.89 10.43
N GLY A 672 -20.15 -16.27 11.67
CA GLY A 672 -19.17 -17.31 12.04
C GLY A 672 -17.80 -16.77 12.45
N THR A 673 -17.00 -17.62 13.09
CA THR A 673 -15.70 -17.30 13.72
C THR A 673 -14.51 -17.95 13.01
N ASP A 674 -14.61 -18.27 11.70
CA ASP A 674 -13.46 -18.86 11.00
C ASP A 674 -12.40 -17.78 10.76
N PRO A 675 -11.25 -17.79 11.46
CA PRO A 675 -10.22 -16.78 11.34
C PRO A 675 -9.28 -17.07 10.15
N SER A 676 -9.67 -17.94 9.21
CA SER A 676 -8.87 -18.22 8.03
C SER A 676 -8.79 -16.99 7.11
N PRO A 677 -7.58 -16.60 6.63
CA PRO A 677 -7.37 -15.54 5.64
C PRO A 677 -7.77 -16.00 4.22
N SER A 678 -8.86 -16.77 4.14
CA SER A 678 -9.54 -17.08 2.90
C SER A 678 -10.45 -15.88 2.56
N PRO A 679 -10.74 -15.61 1.29
CA PRO A 679 -11.63 -14.52 0.89
C PRO A 679 -13.08 -14.76 1.34
N HIS A 680 -13.36 -15.98 1.82
CA HIS A 680 -14.66 -16.59 2.06
C HIS A 680 -14.64 -17.62 3.22
N GLY A 681 -13.80 -17.47 4.24
CA GLY A 681 -14.09 -18.11 5.54
C GLY A 681 -15.38 -17.48 6.05
N GLY A 682 -16.42 -18.28 6.31
CA GLY A 682 -17.77 -17.76 6.60
C GLY A 682 -17.70 -16.66 7.67
N GLY A 683 -18.04 -15.43 7.28
CA GLY A 683 -17.75 -14.28 8.12
C GLY A 683 -18.44 -12.99 7.69
N PHE A 684 -18.55 -12.63 6.40
CA PHE A 684 -19.22 -11.38 5.99
C PHE A 684 -20.08 -11.54 4.72
N THR A 685 -21.34 -11.11 4.77
CA THR A 685 -22.27 -11.14 3.63
C THR A 685 -22.92 -9.76 3.43
N ALA A 686 -22.59 -9.10 2.32
CA ALA A 686 -23.15 -7.78 2.00
C ALA A 686 -24.68 -7.81 1.86
N LEU A 687 -25.34 -6.77 2.37
CA LEU A 687 -26.77 -6.58 2.19
C LEU A 687 -27.12 -6.29 0.72
N ALA A 688 -28.31 -6.71 0.30
CA ALA A 688 -28.82 -6.44 -1.05
C ALA A 688 -29.09 -4.94 -1.29
N GLY A 689 -29.03 -4.51 -2.55
CA GLY A 689 -29.32 -3.13 -2.97
C GLY A 689 -28.11 -2.19 -3.01
N GLN A 690 -26.92 -2.74 -2.79
CA GLN A 690 -25.64 -2.04 -2.92
C GLN A 690 -25.07 -2.28 -4.32
N ASP A 691 -25.71 -1.72 -5.35
CA ASP A 691 -25.40 -2.02 -6.76
C ASP A 691 -24.58 -0.91 -7.45
N ALA A 692 -24.32 0.21 -6.78
CA ALA A 692 -23.53 1.33 -7.30
C ALA A 692 -22.31 1.65 -6.42
N LEU A 693 -21.25 2.23 -7.01
CA LEU A 693 -20.07 2.66 -6.24
C LEU A 693 -20.40 3.75 -5.21
N ASN A 694 -21.41 4.59 -5.45
CA ASN A 694 -21.72 5.76 -4.64
C ASN A 694 -23.23 5.90 -4.41
N GLY A 695 -23.62 6.39 -3.23
CA GLY A 695 -24.99 6.82 -2.94
C GLY A 695 -25.99 5.68 -2.77
N ASN A 696 -25.54 4.51 -2.32
CA ASN A 696 -26.41 3.36 -2.05
C ASN A 696 -27.40 3.68 -0.92
N VAL A 697 -28.61 3.14 -1.05
CA VAL A 697 -29.66 3.17 -0.02
C VAL A 697 -30.04 1.72 0.28
N VAL A 698 -29.83 1.31 1.52
CA VAL A 698 -29.90 -0.09 1.95
C VAL A 698 -30.85 -0.21 3.13
N SER A 699 -31.55 -1.33 3.23
CA SER A 699 -32.38 -1.65 4.40
C SER A 699 -31.97 -2.99 5.00
N SER A 700 -31.97 -3.07 6.32
CA SER A 700 -31.61 -4.26 7.10
C SER A 700 -32.72 -4.62 8.07
N GLN A 701 -32.94 -5.93 8.25
CA GLN A 701 -33.75 -6.49 9.34
C GLN A 701 -32.85 -7.04 10.47
N HIS A 702 -31.60 -6.59 10.50
CA HIS A 702 -30.57 -7.00 11.45
C HIS A 702 -30.01 -5.75 12.13
N ALA A 703 -29.97 -5.77 13.47
CA ALA A 703 -29.41 -4.71 14.29
C ALA A 703 -27.88 -4.74 14.31
N GLN A 704 -27.27 -5.92 14.20
CA GLN A 704 -25.83 -6.15 14.22
C GLN A 704 -25.30 -6.23 12.78
N LEU A 705 -24.41 -5.31 12.42
CA LEU A 705 -23.90 -5.17 11.05
C LEU A 705 -22.39 -4.89 11.06
N GLY A 706 -21.69 -5.53 10.13
CA GLY A 706 -20.29 -5.25 9.83
C GLY A 706 -20.14 -4.34 8.61
N PHE A 707 -18.90 -3.95 8.35
CA PHE A 707 -18.54 -3.03 7.28
C PHE A 707 -17.37 -3.56 6.44
N GLY A 708 -17.36 -3.15 5.18
CA GLY A 708 -16.27 -3.30 4.23
C GLY A 708 -16.22 -2.11 3.27
N TRP A 709 -15.25 -2.08 2.35
CA TRP A 709 -15.11 -0.95 1.43
C TRP A 709 -14.24 -1.28 0.22
N THR A 710 -14.70 -1.04 -1.00
CA THR A 710 -13.95 -1.38 -2.22
C THR A 710 -12.83 -0.40 -2.62
N GLY A 711 -12.43 0.51 -1.74
CA GLY A 711 -11.29 1.37 -2.01
C GLY A 711 -11.55 2.56 -2.95
N LEU A 712 -10.45 3.07 -3.49
CA LEU A 712 -10.37 3.97 -4.65
C LEU A 712 -10.39 3.21 -5.99
N ASN A 713 -10.71 1.92 -5.97
CA ASN A 713 -10.46 1.02 -7.09
C ASN A 713 -11.28 1.42 -8.34
N ASN A 714 -10.58 1.51 -9.48
CA ASN A 714 -11.10 1.98 -10.76
C ASN A 714 -11.87 0.88 -11.51
N ALA A 715 -12.61 0.05 -10.78
CA ALA A 715 -13.41 -1.02 -11.39
C ALA A 715 -14.44 -0.39 -12.32
N THR A 716 -14.12 -0.41 -13.63
CA THR A 716 -15.01 0.00 -14.71
C THR A 716 -16.45 -0.39 -14.39
N ALA A 717 -17.35 0.59 -14.47
CA ALA A 717 -18.71 0.59 -13.95
C ALA A 717 -19.69 -0.45 -14.56
N ALA A 718 -19.29 -1.72 -14.71
CA ALA A 718 -20.05 -2.72 -15.46
C ALA A 718 -19.90 -4.19 -15.00
N SER A 719 -19.28 -4.50 -13.85
CA SER A 719 -19.51 -5.82 -13.25
C SER A 719 -20.88 -5.82 -12.58
N ALA A 720 -21.68 -6.87 -12.78
CA ALA A 720 -23.08 -6.95 -12.32
C ALA A 720 -23.25 -6.99 -10.78
N SER A 721 -22.19 -6.68 -10.04
CA SER A 721 -22.11 -6.58 -8.59
C SER A 721 -20.69 -6.08 -8.28
N TRP A 722 -20.47 -4.77 -8.11
CA TRP A 722 -19.15 -4.23 -7.69
C TRP A 722 -18.71 -4.82 -6.34
N ILE A 723 -19.70 -5.26 -5.55
CA ILE A 723 -19.59 -6.10 -4.35
C ILE A 723 -19.20 -7.57 -4.61
N SER A 724 -19.06 -8.04 -5.84
CA SER A 724 -18.56 -9.41 -6.12
C SER A 724 -17.06 -9.45 -6.39
N GLY A 725 -16.42 -8.29 -6.53
CA GLY A 725 -14.98 -8.14 -6.75
C GLY A 725 -14.25 -7.43 -5.61
N TYR A 726 -14.77 -7.49 -4.38
CA TYR A 726 -14.21 -6.80 -3.21
C TYR A 726 -12.69 -6.93 -3.12
N THR A 727 -12.00 -5.80 -3.27
CA THR A 727 -10.64 -5.58 -2.78
C THR A 727 -10.81 -4.60 -1.62
N ASN A 728 -11.09 -5.08 -0.42
CA ASN A 728 -11.35 -4.19 0.71
C ASN A 728 -10.08 -3.52 1.20
N LYS A 729 -9.50 -2.58 0.45
CA LYS A 729 -8.13 -2.14 0.67
C LYS A 729 -8.00 -0.64 0.99
N VAL A 730 -7.45 -0.34 2.16
CA VAL A 730 -6.76 0.94 2.46
C VAL A 730 -5.24 0.75 2.26
N ASP A 731 -4.40 1.69 2.72
CA ASP A 731 -2.95 1.45 2.83
C ASP A 731 -2.69 0.36 3.90
N GLY A 732 -1.62 -0.42 3.74
CA GLY A 732 -1.27 -1.47 4.70
C GLY A 732 -1.11 -0.94 6.13
N GLN A 733 -1.61 -1.68 7.12
CA GLN A 733 -1.59 -1.32 8.54
C GLN A 733 -2.16 0.08 8.86
N SER A 734 -3.06 0.59 8.02
CA SER A 734 -3.82 1.81 8.28
C SER A 734 -5.18 1.50 8.91
N VAL A 735 -5.80 2.52 9.49
CA VAL A 735 -7.14 2.41 10.10
C VAL A 735 -8.19 2.90 9.10
N ALA A 736 -9.20 2.06 8.85
CA ALA A 736 -10.44 2.47 8.23
C ALA A 736 -11.45 2.85 9.33
N LEU A 737 -11.74 4.14 9.47
CA LEU A 737 -12.67 4.67 10.47
C LEU A 737 -14.05 4.82 9.84
N VAL A 738 -14.99 3.94 10.21
CA VAL A 738 -16.38 4.00 9.76
C VAL A 738 -17.19 4.88 10.72
N THR A 739 -17.71 5.99 10.22
CA THR A 739 -18.57 6.90 10.98
C THR A 739 -20.03 6.64 10.64
N ILE A 740 -20.85 6.46 11.67
CA ILE A 740 -22.30 6.28 11.56
C ILE A 740 -22.95 7.52 12.17
N ALA A 741 -23.53 8.37 11.32
CA ALA A 741 -24.18 9.58 11.79
C ALA A 741 -25.45 9.23 12.58
N GLY A 742 -25.41 9.49 13.89
CA GLY A 742 -26.48 9.33 14.87
C GLY A 742 -25.95 9.74 16.25
N ALA A 743 -26.82 10.27 17.12
CA ALA A 743 -26.42 10.80 18.43
C ALA A 743 -25.77 9.69 19.30
N GLY A 744 -24.57 9.93 19.82
CA GLY A 744 -23.90 9.02 20.77
C GLY A 744 -23.29 7.75 20.18
N LEU A 745 -23.26 7.60 18.86
CA LEU A 745 -22.65 6.44 18.20
C LEU A 745 -21.14 6.63 18.04
N ALA A 746 -20.34 5.74 18.63
CA ALA A 746 -18.92 5.72 18.34
C ALA A 746 -18.66 5.27 16.88
N PRO A 747 -17.62 5.81 16.25
CA PRO A 747 -17.13 5.27 15.00
C PRO A 747 -16.54 3.86 15.21
N VAL A 748 -16.60 3.03 14.18
CA VAL A 748 -15.95 1.70 14.15
C VAL A 748 -14.58 1.85 13.50
N ALA A 749 -13.51 1.63 14.26
CA ALA A 749 -12.14 1.63 13.75
C ALA A 749 -11.71 0.21 13.38
N LEU A 750 -11.21 0.02 12.15
CA LEU A 750 -10.81 -1.28 11.61
C LEU A 750 -9.36 -1.18 11.15
N LEU A 751 -8.47 -1.99 11.72
CA LEU A 751 -7.08 -2.06 11.27
C LEU A 751 -6.99 -2.95 10.03
N ALA A 752 -6.32 -2.44 9.00
CA ALA A 752 -6.00 -3.23 7.82
C ALA A 752 -4.75 -4.08 8.02
N ASP A 753 -4.71 -5.23 7.36
CA ASP A 753 -3.49 -6.05 7.27
C ASP A 753 -2.39 -5.35 6.44
N ILE A 754 -1.25 -6.03 6.23
CA ILE A 754 -0.13 -5.47 5.47
C ILE A 754 -0.39 -5.27 3.96
N ASP A 755 -1.41 -5.94 3.40
CA ASP A 755 -1.89 -5.76 2.01
C ASP A 755 -3.03 -4.72 1.94
N GLY A 756 -3.35 -4.09 3.08
CA GLY A 756 -4.40 -3.10 3.22
C GLY A 756 -5.79 -3.70 3.37
N GLN A 757 -5.93 -5.04 3.42
CA GLN A 757 -7.22 -5.69 3.52
C GLN A 757 -7.83 -5.50 4.90
N TRP A 758 -9.12 -5.19 4.93
CA TRP A 758 -9.89 -5.11 6.16
C TRP A 758 -11.35 -5.50 5.95
N VAL A 759 -11.96 -6.04 6.98
CA VAL A 759 -13.40 -6.28 7.10
C VAL A 759 -13.69 -6.43 8.58
N SER A 760 -14.92 -6.18 9.01
CA SER A 760 -15.33 -6.56 10.35
C SER A 760 -15.19 -8.08 10.55
N GLN A 761 -14.27 -8.51 11.40
CA GLN A 761 -14.03 -9.90 11.78
C GLN A 761 -14.36 -10.18 13.25
N GLY A 762 -14.49 -9.15 14.10
CA GLY A 762 -14.68 -9.30 15.54
C GLY A 762 -15.71 -8.38 16.20
N LYS A 763 -15.81 -8.54 17.53
CA LYS A 763 -16.78 -7.89 18.42
C LYS A 763 -16.69 -6.35 18.46
N SER A 764 -15.48 -5.79 18.47
CA SER A 764 -15.23 -4.34 18.45
C SER A 764 -15.43 -3.71 17.08
N GLU A 765 -15.75 -4.53 16.08
CA GLU A 765 -15.74 -4.18 14.66
C GLU A 765 -17.13 -4.22 14.01
N ILE A 766 -18.18 -4.49 14.80
CA ILE A 766 -19.58 -4.47 14.36
C ILE A 766 -20.35 -3.31 15.00
N ALA A 767 -21.25 -2.69 14.23
CA ALA A 767 -22.21 -1.74 14.77
C ALA A 767 -23.46 -2.45 15.24
N THR A 768 -24.00 -2.02 16.39
CA THR A 768 -25.29 -2.49 16.91
C THR A 768 -26.27 -1.33 16.94
N LEU A 769 -27.28 -1.35 16.07
CA LEU A 769 -28.15 -0.22 15.77
C LEU A 769 -29.62 -0.50 16.12
N GLY A 770 -30.33 0.54 16.58
CA GLY A 770 -31.79 0.54 16.72
C GLY A 770 -32.49 0.79 15.38
N GLU A 771 -33.82 0.74 15.38
CA GLU A 771 -34.62 1.19 14.24
C GLU A 771 -34.37 2.66 13.94
N GLY A 772 -34.10 2.97 12.68
CA GLY A 772 -33.71 4.31 12.29
C GLY A 772 -33.15 4.36 10.88
N THR A 773 -32.86 5.59 10.42
CA THR A 773 -32.12 5.84 9.19
C THR A 773 -30.81 6.52 9.53
N TYR A 774 -29.71 5.88 9.16
CA TYR A 774 -28.35 6.30 9.44
C TYR A 774 -27.63 6.68 8.15
N THR A 775 -26.69 7.62 8.26
CA THR A 775 -25.72 7.87 7.19
C THR A 775 -24.39 7.26 7.58
N VAL A 776 -23.82 6.43 6.71
CA VAL A 776 -22.54 5.77 6.95
C VAL A 776 -21.49 6.31 5.97
N THR A 777 -20.34 6.66 6.51
CA THR A 777 -19.13 7.08 5.77
C THR A 777 -17.91 6.37 6.32
N MET A 778 -16.80 6.41 5.59
CA MET A 778 -15.50 5.94 6.07
C MET A 778 -14.43 6.95 5.68
N GLN A 779 -13.40 7.08 6.53
CA GLN A 779 -12.17 7.81 6.22
C GLN A 779 -10.95 7.02 6.72
N GLN A 780 -9.84 7.13 6.01
CA GLN A 780 -8.61 6.40 6.33
C GLN A 780 -7.66 7.26 7.17
N TYR A 781 -6.98 6.63 8.14
CA TYR A 781 -5.99 7.25 9.02
C TYR A 781 -4.76 6.34 9.17
N ALA A 782 -3.61 6.92 9.48
CA ALA A 782 -2.46 6.13 9.91
C ALA A 782 -2.77 5.48 11.27
N ALA A 783 -2.31 4.25 11.53
CA ALA A 783 -2.52 3.61 12.83
C ALA A 783 -1.89 4.38 14.01
N SER A 784 -0.82 5.14 13.76
CA SER A 784 -0.20 6.02 14.76
C SER A 784 -1.03 7.26 15.10
N ASP A 785 -2.02 7.64 14.27
CA ASP A 785 -2.93 8.75 14.52
C ASP A 785 -4.13 8.29 15.35
N THR A 786 -3.89 7.94 16.61
CA THR A 786 -4.91 7.42 17.54
C THR A 786 -6.04 8.42 17.83
N ALA A 787 -5.79 9.72 17.59
CA ALA A 787 -6.80 10.78 17.70
C ALA A 787 -7.59 10.98 16.38
N HIS A 788 -7.21 10.30 15.30
CA HIS A 788 -7.82 10.40 13.97
C HIS A 788 -7.98 11.86 13.49
N ALA A 789 -6.96 12.69 13.71
CA ALA A 789 -6.97 14.12 13.38
C ALA A 789 -6.40 14.44 11.99
N HIS A 790 -5.62 13.53 11.42
CA HIS A 790 -4.86 13.70 10.18
C HIS A 790 -5.26 12.64 9.14
N PRO A 791 -6.40 12.84 8.45
CA PRO A 791 -6.90 11.85 7.51
C PRO A 791 -5.97 11.69 6.29
N LEU A 792 -5.79 10.44 5.85
CA LEU A 792 -5.03 10.08 4.65
C LEU A 792 -5.87 10.19 3.37
N THR A 793 -7.20 10.14 3.48
CA THR A 793 -8.14 10.21 2.35
C THR A 793 -9.24 11.24 2.59
N GLN A 794 -9.96 11.63 1.54
CA GLN A 794 -11.24 12.33 1.71
C GLN A 794 -12.28 11.40 2.36
N VAL A 795 -13.29 11.97 3.02
CA VAL A 795 -14.45 11.19 3.49
C VAL A 795 -15.14 10.52 2.30
N SER A 796 -15.53 9.27 2.48
CA SER A 796 -16.19 8.50 1.44
C SER A 796 -17.56 9.00 1.02
N SER A 797 -18.01 8.55 -0.15
CA SER A 797 -19.39 8.78 -0.59
C SER A 797 -20.38 8.19 0.41
N LYS A 798 -21.33 9.00 0.85
CA LYS A 798 -22.35 8.60 1.84
C LYS A 798 -23.15 7.37 1.39
N MET A 799 -23.38 6.45 2.32
CA MET A 799 -24.36 5.36 2.20
C MET A 799 -25.50 5.61 3.20
N THR A 800 -26.74 5.39 2.77
CA THR A 800 -27.92 5.50 3.65
C THR A 800 -28.38 4.11 4.09
N LEU A 801 -28.35 3.84 5.40
CA LEU A 801 -28.75 2.57 6.00
C LEU A 801 -30.05 2.75 6.78
N THR A 802 -31.08 1.98 6.46
CA THR A 802 -32.32 1.91 7.25
C THR A 802 -32.37 0.60 8.01
N ILE A 803 -32.48 0.66 9.33
CA ILE A 803 -32.77 -0.49 10.18
C ILE A 803 -34.28 -0.55 10.39
N ALA A 804 -34.89 -1.66 10.01
CA ALA A 804 -36.32 -1.92 10.14
C ALA A 804 -36.54 -3.34 10.68
N LEU A 805 -36.79 -3.46 11.98
CA LEU A 805 -36.88 -4.73 12.69
C LEU A 805 -38.36 -5.06 12.93
N ASN A 806 -38.82 -6.21 12.47
CA ASN A 806 -40.14 -6.68 12.88
C ASN A 806 -40.09 -7.04 14.38
N GLU A 807 -41.11 -6.63 15.15
CA GLU A 807 -41.26 -7.00 16.56
C GLU A 807 -41.65 -8.48 16.67
N MET A 808 -40.77 -9.30 17.26
CA MET A 808 -41.08 -10.67 17.62
C MET A 808 -41.77 -10.74 19.00
N ASP A 809 -42.59 -11.76 19.21
CA ASP A 809 -43.21 -11.99 20.51
C ASP A 809 -42.16 -12.40 21.56
N LEU A 810 -42.04 -11.63 22.64
CA LEU A 810 -41.27 -12.00 23.82
C LEU A 810 -42.09 -12.92 24.73
N VAL A 811 -41.64 -14.15 24.94
CA VAL A 811 -42.36 -15.17 25.69
C VAL A 811 -41.51 -15.80 26.78
N LEU A 812 -42.15 -16.54 27.69
CA LEU A 812 -41.44 -17.35 28.69
C LEU A 812 -40.61 -18.45 28.02
N ALA A 813 -39.35 -18.59 28.43
CA ALA A 813 -38.46 -19.63 27.94
C ALA A 813 -38.96 -21.05 28.36
N PRO A 814 -38.72 -22.12 27.55
CA PRO A 814 -39.19 -23.49 27.79
C PRO A 814 -38.80 -24.15 29.12
N GLY A 815 -37.92 -23.56 29.93
CA GLY A 815 -37.58 -24.01 31.30
C GLY A 815 -38.16 -23.15 32.44
N GLY A 816 -38.85 -22.05 32.13
CA GLY A 816 -39.37 -21.09 33.10
C GLY A 816 -38.33 -20.22 33.81
N ALA A 817 -37.06 -20.30 33.39
CA ALA A 817 -35.93 -19.59 34.01
C ALA A 817 -35.52 -18.29 33.27
N GLY A 818 -36.22 -17.94 32.18
CA GLY A 818 -35.82 -16.84 31.29
C GLY A 818 -36.95 -16.39 30.37
N ALA A 819 -36.62 -15.47 29.45
CA ALA A 819 -37.46 -15.07 28.33
C ALA A 819 -36.79 -15.42 26.99
N GLN A 820 -37.56 -15.58 25.93
CA GLN A 820 -37.04 -15.83 24.58
C GLN A 820 -37.89 -15.10 23.54
N LEU A 821 -37.32 -14.79 22.38
CA LEU A 821 -38.07 -14.32 21.22
C LEU A 821 -38.58 -15.51 20.40
N VAL A 822 -39.84 -15.44 19.97
CA VAL A 822 -40.42 -16.41 19.06
C VAL A 822 -40.12 -16.00 17.62
N ASP A 823 -39.37 -16.85 16.90
CA ASP A 823 -39.17 -16.68 15.46
C ASP A 823 -40.53 -16.70 14.74
N ASP A 824 -40.87 -15.58 14.11
CA ASP A 824 -42.11 -15.35 13.38
C ASP A 824 -41.95 -15.57 11.85
N GLY A 825 -40.74 -15.94 11.41
CA GLY A 825 -40.39 -16.11 10.01
C GLY A 825 -40.29 -14.81 9.22
N SER A 826 -40.24 -13.65 9.89
CA SER A 826 -40.14 -12.34 9.25
C SER A 826 -38.78 -12.10 8.58
N GLY A 827 -37.73 -12.76 9.07
CA GLY A 827 -36.34 -12.55 8.66
C GLY A 827 -35.54 -11.68 9.61
N THR A 828 -36.18 -11.06 10.62
CA THR A 828 -35.50 -10.35 11.71
C THR A 828 -34.60 -11.32 12.47
N SER A 829 -33.36 -10.95 12.80
CA SER A 829 -32.43 -11.84 13.54
C SER A 829 -32.55 -11.75 15.06
N GLY A 830 -33.27 -10.76 15.58
CA GLY A 830 -33.40 -10.47 16.99
C GLY A 830 -34.05 -9.12 17.22
N ASN A 831 -34.41 -8.83 18.46
CA ASN A 831 -34.98 -7.55 18.86
C ASN A 831 -34.23 -6.97 20.04
N TRP A 832 -34.34 -5.64 20.18
CA TRP A 832 -33.93 -4.95 21.39
C TRP A 832 -34.97 -5.18 22.49
N ILE A 833 -34.50 -5.55 23.67
CA ILE A 833 -35.29 -5.80 24.87
C ILE A 833 -34.98 -4.70 25.87
N ARG A 834 -35.97 -3.87 26.17
CA ARG A 834 -35.92 -2.88 27.24
C ARG A 834 -36.17 -3.55 28.57
N LEU A 835 -35.26 -3.35 29.52
CA LEU A 835 -35.28 -3.85 30.88
C LEU A 835 -35.41 -2.65 31.84
N GLU A 836 -36.56 -2.54 32.50
CA GLU A 836 -36.85 -1.44 33.42
C GLU A 836 -37.11 -1.91 34.84
N THR A 837 -36.42 -1.28 35.78
CA THR A 837 -36.54 -1.56 37.20
C THR A 837 -37.69 -0.77 37.82
N SER A 838 -38.52 -1.45 38.62
CA SER A 838 -39.71 -0.85 39.26
C SER A 838 -39.94 -1.30 40.71
N GLY A 839 -39.01 -2.09 41.28
CA GLY A 839 -39.10 -2.71 42.62
C GLY A 839 -38.10 -2.14 43.65
N ALA A 840 -38.01 -2.80 44.82
CA ALA A 840 -37.03 -2.44 45.87
C ALA A 840 -35.59 -2.76 45.44
N ALA A 841 -34.59 -2.18 46.13
CA ALA A 841 -33.17 -2.43 45.86
C ALA A 841 -32.77 -3.88 46.15
N LEU A 842 -31.77 -4.39 45.41
CA LEU A 842 -31.03 -5.61 45.76
C LEU A 842 -30.26 -5.40 47.07
N GLU A 843 -29.56 -6.43 47.57
CA GLU A 843 -28.57 -6.19 48.62
C GLU A 843 -27.57 -5.11 48.16
N ALA A 844 -27.14 -4.26 49.10
CA ALA A 844 -26.28 -3.11 48.81
C ALA A 844 -25.02 -3.56 48.03
N GLY A 845 -24.64 -2.82 46.99
CA GLY A 845 -23.54 -3.15 46.08
C GLY A 845 -23.82 -4.24 45.04
N SER A 846 -25.01 -4.87 45.05
CA SER A 846 -25.34 -5.97 44.13
C SER A 846 -26.01 -5.49 42.83
N SER A 847 -25.77 -6.22 41.74
CA SER A 847 -26.37 -5.96 40.42
C SER A 847 -26.78 -7.26 39.72
N LEU A 848 -27.76 -7.18 38.83
CA LEU A 848 -28.06 -8.25 37.88
C LEU A 848 -27.24 -8.07 36.60
N VAL A 849 -26.75 -9.19 36.09
CA VAL A 849 -26.10 -9.28 34.78
C VAL A 849 -27.01 -10.02 33.83
N ALA A 850 -27.45 -9.33 32.77
CA ALA A 850 -28.19 -9.95 31.68
C ALA A 850 -27.23 -10.71 30.75
N TYR A 851 -27.52 -11.97 30.45
CA TYR A 851 -26.74 -12.78 29.49
C TYR A 851 -27.65 -13.69 28.66
N ALA A 852 -27.19 -14.09 27.47
CA ALA A 852 -27.93 -15.00 26.59
C ALA A 852 -27.43 -16.44 26.71
N VAL A 853 -28.35 -17.40 26.54
CA VAL A 853 -28.01 -18.81 26.33
C VAL A 853 -28.70 -19.38 25.09
N ASN A 854 -28.08 -20.40 24.50
CA ASN A 854 -28.66 -21.13 23.38
C ASN A 854 -29.70 -22.17 23.85
N ALA A 855 -30.30 -22.91 22.91
CA ALA A 855 -31.28 -23.96 23.21
C ALA A 855 -30.75 -25.14 24.07
N ASN A 856 -29.44 -25.31 24.19
CA ASN A 856 -28.81 -26.28 25.08
C ASN A 856 -28.59 -25.72 26.50
N GLY A 857 -28.85 -24.43 26.73
CA GLY A 857 -28.55 -23.72 27.96
C GLY A 857 -27.07 -23.31 28.10
N GLU A 858 -26.31 -23.33 27.01
CA GLU A 858 -24.92 -22.87 26.98
C GLU A 858 -24.87 -21.35 26.79
N MET A 859 -23.99 -20.67 27.52
CA MET A 859 -23.77 -19.22 27.36
C MET A 859 -23.33 -18.90 25.94
N VAL A 860 -23.86 -17.80 25.42
CA VAL A 860 -23.52 -17.23 24.12
C VAL A 860 -22.79 -15.91 24.38
N SER A 861 -21.68 -15.69 23.68
CA SER A 861 -20.94 -14.43 23.75
C SER A 861 -21.85 -13.26 23.36
N ARG A 862 -21.55 -12.06 23.86
CA ARG A 862 -22.44 -10.89 23.65
C ARG A 862 -22.63 -10.46 22.19
N ASP A 863 -21.69 -10.80 21.32
CA ASP A 863 -21.78 -10.59 19.87
C ASP A 863 -22.59 -11.68 19.15
N GLY A 864 -22.94 -12.77 19.83
CA GLY A 864 -23.68 -13.89 19.28
C GLY A 864 -22.83 -14.87 18.45
N LEU A 865 -21.51 -14.71 18.40
CA LEU A 865 -20.62 -15.46 17.51
C LEU A 865 -20.11 -16.77 18.13
N GLU A 866 -19.93 -16.83 19.46
CA GLU A 866 -19.44 -17.99 20.18
C GLU A 866 -20.47 -18.52 21.19
N ALA A 867 -20.47 -19.84 21.40
CA ALA A 867 -21.28 -20.47 22.44
C ALA A 867 -20.57 -21.69 23.02
N GLY A 868 -20.79 -21.97 24.31
CA GLY A 868 -20.29 -23.18 24.96
C GLY A 868 -19.46 -22.90 26.21
N ALA A 869 -18.70 -23.92 26.64
CA ALA A 869 -17.99 -23.88 27.92
C ALA A 869 -16.77 -22.94 27.96
N SER A 870 -16.31 -22.43 26.82
CA SER A 870 -15.23 -21.43 26.74
C SER A 870 -15.73 -20.01 27.00
N VAL A 871 -17.03 -19.76 26.81
CA VAL A 871 -17.65 -18.44 27.03
C VAL A 871 -17.86 -18.23 28.52
N THR A 872 -17.19 -17.23 29.09
CA THR A 872 -17.39 -16.85 30.49
C THR A 872 -18.63 -15.96 30.67
N LEU A 873 -19.06 -15.73 31.92
CA LEU A 873 -20.13 -14.77 32.18
C LEU A 873 -19.79 -13.38 31.63
N GLN A 874 -18.54 -12.94 31.79
CA GLN A 874 -18.06 -11.66 31.28
C GLN A 874 -18.19 -11.58 29.75
N ASP A 875 -17.83 -12.65 29.04
CA ASP A 875 -17.95 -12.71 27.58
C ASP A 875 -19.43 -12.66 27.13
N ALA A 876 -20.32 -13.25 27.92
CA ALA A 876 -21.77 -13.34 27.67
C ALA A 876 -22.59 -12.15 28.20
N THR A 877 -21.99 -11.25 28.99
CA THR A 877 -22.67 -10.07 29.54
C THR A 877 -23.21 -9.19 28.42
N LEU A 878 -24.53 -8.99 28.41
CA LEU A 878 -25.26 -8.05 27.54
C LEU A 878 -25.49 -6.70 28.22
N GLY A 879 -25.41 -6.65 29.56
CA GLY A 879 -25.56 -5.44 30.34
C GLY A 879 -25.76 -5.68 31.83
N HIS A 880 -25.55 -4.63 32.62
CA HIS A 880 -25.74 -4.61 34.07
C HIS A 880 -27.02 -3.84 34.43
N ILE A 881 -27.77 -4.33 35.42
CA ILE A 881 -28.99 -3.70 35.90
C ILE A 881 -29.00 -3.75 37.42
N GLY A 882 -29.16 -2.62 38.09
CA GLY A 882 -29.29 -2.59 39.53
C GLY A 882 -30.06 -1.39 40.04
N ALA A 883 -30.14 -1.31 41.36
CA ALA A 883 -30.77 -0.23 42.08
C ALA A 883 -29.88 0.14 43.26
N ILE A 884 -29.49 1.41 43.33
CA ILE A 884 -28.56 1.90 44.33
C ILE A 884 -29.37 2.58 45.42
N ALA A 885 -29.13 2.19 46.66
CA ALA A 885 -29.75 2.76 47.85
C ALA A 885 -28.67 3.42 48.71
N GLY A 886 -29.03 4.52 49.38
CA GLY A 886 -28.14 5.15 50.35
C GLY A 886 -28.18 4.45 51.70
N ASP A 887 -27.31 4.85 52.61
CA ASP A 887 -27.16 4.26 53.96
C ASP A 887 -28.45 4.28 54.79
N ASP A 888 -29.36 5.20 54.50
CA ASP A 888 -30.66 5.32 55.17
C ASP A 888 -31.75 4.42 54.56
N GLY A 889 -31.41 3.63 53.53
CA GLY A 889 -32.29 2.75 52.79
C GLY A 889 -33.19 3.47 51.78
N SER A 890 -32.99 4.77 51.55
CA SER A 890 -33.65 5.48 50.46
C SER A 890 -33.05 5.07 49.11
N SER A 891 -33.89 4.95 48.08
CA SER A 891 -33.40 4.70 46.73
C SER A 891 -32.78 5.98 46.17
N LEU A 892 -31.52 5.88 45.74
CA LEU A 892 -30.81 6.96 45.05
C LEU A 892 -31.13 6.93 43.56
N MET A 893 -30.97 5.77 42.93
CA MET A 893 -31.18 5.61 41.50
C MET A 893 -31.55 4.18 41.09
N PHE A 894 -32.33 4.08 40.02
CA PHE A 894 -32.74 2.83 39.39
C PHE A 894 -32.13 2.78 37.99
N GLY A 895 -31.43 1.69 37.67
CA GLY A 895 -30.88 1.46 36.35
C GLY A 895 -31.91 0.85 35.40
N GLY A 896 -31.88 1.31 34.15
CA GLY A 896 -32.53 0.64 33.02
C GLY A 896 -31.48 0.12 32.04
N GLN A 897 -31.83 -0.88 31.24
CA GLN A 897 -30.92 -1.44 30.24
C GLN A 897 -31.68 -1.89 28.99
N SER A 898 -31.13 -1.63 27.82
CA SER A 898 -31.60 -2.16 26.55
C SER A 898 -30.60 -3.22 26.08
N VAL A 899 -31.04 -4.44 25.81
CA VAL A 899 -30.16 -5.53 25.36
C VAL A 899 -30.68 -6.14 24.07
N HIS A 900 -29.79 -6.43 23.12
CA HIS A 900 -30.18 -7.13 21.90
C HIS A 900 -30.25 -8.64 22.19
N LEU A 901 -31.41 -9.25 21.94
CA LEU A 901 -31.60 -10.69 22.08
C LEU A 901 -31.79 -11.32 20.69
N GLY A 902 -30.93 -12.27 20.33
CA GLY A 902 -31.05 -13.02 19.09
C GLY A 902 -32.26 -13.96 19.09
N ALA A 903 -32.88 -14.15 17.93
CA ALA A 903 -33.97 -15.10 17.75
C ALA A 903 -33.51 -16.53 18.11
N GLY A 904 -34.29 -17.23 18.93
CA GLY A 904 -33.95 -18.57 19.41
C GLY A 904 -32.96 -18.63 20.59
N LEU A 905 -32.53 -17.48 21.13
CA LEU A 905 -31.78 -17.39 22.39
C LEU A 905 -32.72 -17.15 23.57
N GLU A 906 -32.30 -17.59 24.76
CA GLU A 906 -32.97 -17.28 26.03
C GLU A 906 -32.18 -16.21 26.79
N LEU A 907 -32.85 -15.13 27.18
CA LEU A 907 -32.34 -14.13 28.12
C LEU A 907 -32.42 -14.68 29.56
N ARG A 908 -31.30 -14.63 30.26
CA ARG A 908 -31.13 -15.03 31.66
C ARG A 908 -30.40 -13.95 32.45
N PHE A 909 -30.40 -14.12 33.76
CA PHE A 909 -29.76 -13.19 34.68
C PHE A 909 -28.90 -13.93 35.70
N ALA A 910 -27.73 -13.36 35.99
CA ALA A 910 -26.90 -13.70 37.13
C ALA A 910 -26.95 -12.55 38.15
N GLU A 911 -26.75 -12.84 39.43
CA GLU A 911 -26.58 -11.82 40.47
C GLU A 911 -25.09 -11.70 40.80
N ILE A 912 -24.55 -10.50 40.74
CA ILE A 912 -23.20 -10.17 41.23
C ILE A 912 -23.34 -9.41 42.53
N ASP A 913 -22.77 -9.93 43.61
CA ASP A 913 -22.76 -9.27 44.91
C ASP A 913 -21.70 -8.15 45.02
N ALA A 914 -21.71 -7.42 46.14
CA ALA A 914 -20.74 -6.37 46.44
C ALA A 914 -19.27 -6.84 46.30
N SER A 915 -18.99 -8.10 46.64
CA SER A 915 -17.65 -8.70 46.57
C SER A 915 -17.24 -9.18 45.18
N GLY A 916 -18.13 -9.04 44.19
CA GLY A 916 -17.91 -9.51 42.81
C GLY A 916 -18.18 -11.00 42.61
N HIS A 917 -18.80 -11.69 43.56
CA HIS A 917 -19.19 -13.09 43.40
C HIS A 917 -20.47 -13.21 42.56
N ALA A 918 -20.46 -14.07 41.54
CA ALA A 918 -21.59 -14.28 40.65
C ALA A 918 -22.40 -15.56 41.01
N ASP A 919 -23.69 -15.40 41.32
CA ASP A 919 -24.68 -16.48 41.28
C ASP A 919 -25.30 -16.55 39.88
N LEU A 920 -25.01 -17.62 39.13
CA LEU A 920 -25.52 -17.83 37.77
C LEU A 920 -26.97 -18.32 37.73
N SER A 921 -27.57 -18.68 38.86
CA SER A 921 -28.93 -19.20 38.94
C SER A 921 -29.69 -18.65 40.15
N PRO A 922 -29.84 -17.32 40.24
CA PRO A 922 -30.57 -16.69 41.32
C PRO A 922 -32.05 -17.14 41.27
N ALA A 923 -32.68 -17.24 42.45
CA ALA A 923 -34.05 -17.75 42.57
C ALA A 923 -35.10 -16.73 42.09
N MET A 924 -35.26 -16.59 40.78
CA MET A 924 -36.18 -15.62 40.17
C MET A 924 -37.57 -16.18 39.86
N ASN A 925 -38.59 -15.35 40.09
CA ASN A 925 -39.94 -15.59 39.57
C ASN A 925 -40.12 -14.88 38.23
N VAL A 926 -40.33 -15.65 37.16
CA VAL A 926 -40.54 -15.13 35.80
C VAL A 926 -42.01 -15.30 35.41
N SER A 927 -42.66 -14.23 34.95
CA SER A 927 -44.08 -14.25 34.57
C SER A 927 -44.40 -13.32 33.42
N ALA A 928 -45.31 -13.72 32.52
CA ALA A 928 -45.78 -12.86 31.44
C ALA A 928 -46.70 -11.73 31.95
N THR A 929 -46.61 -10.57 31.32
CA THR A 929 -47.43 -9.40 31.61
C THR A 929 -48.55 -9.21 30.57
N PRO A 930 -49.66 -8.51 30.89
CA PRO A 930 -50.81 -8.38 29.99
C PRO A 930 -50.55 -7.58 28.71
N ASP A 931 -49.49 -6.78 28.68
CA ASP A 931 -49.00 -5.95 27.58
C ASP A 931 -48.04 -6.69 26.65
N GLY A 932 -47.78 -7.98 26.87
CA GLY A 932 -46.91 -8.79 26.02
C GLY A 932 -45.45 -8.82 26.45
N GLY A 933 -45.11 -8.20 27.60
CA GLY A 933 -43.79 -8.27 28.21
C GLY A 933 -43.60 -9.45 29.17
N ILE A 934 -42.44 -9.47 29.82
CA ILE A 934 -42.05 -10.45 30.84
C ILE A 934 -41.56 -9.72 32.09
N GLN A 935 -42.07 -10.11 33.25
CA GLN A 935 -41.60 -9.63 34.54
C GLN A 935 -40.67 -10.66 35.18
N PHE A 936 -39.51 -10.21 35.63
CA PHE A 936 -38.57 -10.95 36.47
C PHE A 936 -38.61 -10.38 37.88
N ALA A 937 -38.72 -11.23 38.90
CA ALA A 937 -38.69 -10.79 40.30
C ALA A 937 -37.73 -11.64 41.14
N LEU A 938 -36.76 -10.96 41.77
CA LEU A 938 -35.75 -11.52 42.67
C LEU A 938 -35.83 -10.77 44.01
N ASP A 939 -36.23 -11.45 45.09
CA ASP A 939 -36.23 -10.89 46.46
C ASP A 939 -36.82 -9.47 46.64
N GLY A 940 -37.79 -9.09 45.78
CA GLY A 940 -38.47 -7.78 45.82
C GLY A 940 -37.96 -6.75 44.80
N PHE A 941 -36.82 -7.02 44.17
CA PHE A 941 -36.38 -6.36 42.94
C PHE A 941 -37.23 -6.86 41.77
N VAL A 942 -37.82 -5.93 41.01
CA VAL A 942 -38.74 -6.24 39.90
C VAL A 942 -38.23 -5.58 38.64
N LEU A 943 -38.00 -6.39 37.61
CA LEU A 943 -37.59 -5.98 36.28
C LEU A 943 -38.68 -6.30 35.27
N GLN A 944 -39.06 -5.32 34.45
CA GLN A 944 -39.97 -5.51 33.33
C GLN A 944 -39.17 -5.55 32.03
N ALA A 945 -39.40 -6.57 31.22
CA ALA A 945 -38.79 -6.76 29.92
C ALA A 945 -39.85 -6.61 28.81
N SER A 946 -39.56 -5.79 27.81
CA SER A 946 -40.43 -5.59 26.64
C SER A 946 -39.59 -5.37 25.38
N VAL A 947 -40.15 -5.66 24.19
CA VAL A 947 -39.48 -5.37 22.93
C VAL A 947 -39.55 -3.87 22.64
N GLU A 948 -38.40 -3.25 22.36
CA GLU A 948 -38.28 -1.83 22.04
C GLU A 948 -37.17 -1.60 21.01
N ASN A 949 -37.49 -1.72 19.73
CA ASN A 949 -36.48 -1.66 18.67
C ASN A 949 -35.92 -0.25 18.39
N SER A 950 -36.64 0.81 18.76
CA SER A 950 -36.35 2.19 18.36
C SER A 950 -35.39 2.96 19.30
N LEU A 951 -34.58 2.24 20.09
CA LEU A 951 -33.59 2.71 21.08
C LEU A 951 -33.62 4.22 21.37
N ASP A 952 -34.00 4.60 22.59
CA ASP A 952 -33.95 5.99 23.00
C ASP A 952 -32.51 6.56 23.00
N ALA A 953 -32.42 7.88 23.15
CA ALA A 953 -31.17 8.62 23.12
C ALA A 953 -30.13 8.13 24.16
N ALA A 954 -30.59 7.81 25.37
CA ALA A 954 -29.73 7.32 26.43
C ALA A 954 -29.21 5.91 26.09
N ALA A 955 -30.08 5.06 25.54
CA ALA A 955 -29.71 3.76 25.03
C ALA A 955 -28.72 3.89 23.85
N MET A 956 -28.86 4.87 22.97
CA MET A 956 -27.91 5.08 21.87
C MET A 956 -26.50 5.41 22.37
N ILE A 957 -26.34 6.36 23.30
CA ILE A 957 -25.03 6.71 23.92
C ILE A 957 -24.42 5.52 24.69
N ALA A 958 -25.27 4.69 25.32
CA ALA A 958 -24.82 3.48 26.02
C ALA A 958 -24.36 2.35 25.08
N GLY A 959 -24.38 2.56 23.75
CA GLY A 959 -23.95 1.55 22.76
C GLY A 959 -22.58 0.95 23.04
N ASN A 960 -21.61 1.79 23.41
CA ASN A 960 -20.25 1.34 23.71
C ASN A 960 -20.14 0.58 25.03
N GLN A 961 -20.96 0.90 26.03
CA GLN A 961 -21.03 0.13 27.27
C GLN A 961 -21.52 -1.29 27.00
N ARG A 962 -22.49 -1.45 26.09
CA ARG A 962 -22.97 -2.79 25.69
C ARG A 962 -21.93 -3.55 24.87
N ALA A 963 -21.19 -2.85 24.02
CA ALA A 963 -20.13 -3.46 23.22
C ALA A 963 -18.95 -3.91 24.10
N SER A 964 -18.44 -3.05 24.99
CA SER A 964 -17.20 -3.30 25.72
C SER A 964 -17.38 -3.77 27.17
N ASP A 965 -18.57 -3.60 27.77
CA ASP A 965 -18.82 -3.82 29.21
C ASP A 965 -17.90 -2.96 30.08
N THR A 966 -17.81 -1.69 29.71
CA THR A 966 -16.94 -0.70 30.34
C THR A 966 -17.74 0.55 30.71
N PRO A 967 -17.55 1.13 31.91
CA PRO A 967 -18.27 2.32 32.36
C PRO A 967 -17.74 3.60 31.68
N TRP A 968 -17.96 3.74 30.38
CA TRP A 968 -17.63 4.93 29.60
C TRP A 968 -18.75 5.28 28.61
N VAL A 969 -18.66 6.44 27.98
CA VAL A 969 -19.54 6.86 26.88
C VAL A 969 -18.74 7.48 25.77
N TYR A 970 -19.23 7.39 24.53
CA TYR A 970 -18.64 8.16 23.43
C TYR A 970 -19.36 9.49 23.32
N LEU A 971 -18.61 10.59 23.35
CA LEU A 971 -19.13 11.95 23.26
C LEU A 971 -18.31 12.77 22.26
N GLU A 972 -18.97 13.72 21.61
CA GLU A 972 -18.35 14.68 20.71
C GLU A 972 -18.05 16.01 21.43
N HIS A 973 -17.03 16.73 20.95
CA HIS A 973 -16.76 18.09 21.42
C HIS A 973 -17.99 18.99 21.26
N GLY A 974 -18.40 19.65 22.34
CA GLY A 974 -19.58 20.51 22.37
C GLY A 974 -20.90 19.78 22.63
N ASP A 975 -20.89 18.45 22.83
CA ASP A 975 -22.08 17.72 23.29
C ASP A 975 -22.58 18.28 24.63
N LEU A 976 -23.90 18.47 24.73
CA LEU A 976 -24.56 18.89 25.96
C LEU A 976 -25.27 17.71 26.64
N ILE A 977 -24.74 17.27 27.77
CA ILE A 977 -25.19 16.10 28.53
C ILE A 977 -25.79 16.56 29.86
N GLN A 978 -27.00 16.09 30.15
CA GLN A 978 -27.61 16.25 31.47
C GLN A 978 -27.13 15.14 32.41
N PHE A 979 -26.83 15.52 33.64
CA PHE A 979 -26.42 14.64 34.71
C PHE A 979 -27.48 14.58 35.78
N GLU A 980 -27.78 13.37 36.24
CA GLU A 980 -28.37 13.16 37.56
C GLU A 980 -27.30 12.59 38.47
N ILE A 981 -27.03 13.27 39.58
CA ILE A 981 -26.01 12.84 40.53
C ILE A 981 -26.67 12.70 41.90
N ALA A 982 -26.45 11.57 42.55
CA ALA A 982 -26.89 11.30 43.90
C ALA A 982 -25.75 10.67 44.70
N GLY A 983 -25.83 10.68 46.03
CA GLY A 983 -24.83 10.00 46.84
C GLY A 983 -25.17 10.00 48.31
N SER A 984 -24.55 9.09 49.04
CA SER A 984 -24.67 8.91 50.48
C SER A 984 -23.28 8.79 51.13
N SER A 985 -22.40 9.76 50.89
CA SER A 985 -21.01 9.67 51.32
C SER A 985 -20.71 10.43 52.62
N ALA A 986 -19.74 9.94 53.39
CA ALA A 986 -19.16 10.72 54.50
C ALA A 986 -18.13 11.75 54.00
N ASN A 987 -17.39 11.44 52.93
CA ASN A 987 -16.37 12.33 52.36
C ASN A 987 -16.96 13.33 51.36
N THR A 988 -16.29 14.48 51.23
CA THR A 988 -16.57 15.42 50.13
C THR A 988 -15.68 15.07 48.94
N ASN A 989 -16.28 14.51 47.89
CA ASN A 989 -15.58 14.01 46.72
C ASN A 989 -15.81 14.92 45.51
N THR A 990 -14.91 14.86 44.52
CA THR A 990 -15.05 15.58 43.25
C THR A 990 -15.20 14.57 42.12
N LEU A 991 -16.31 14.64 41.40
CA LEU A 991 -16.56 13.89 40.17
C LEU A 991 -16.07 14.72 38.97
N GLY A 992 -15.33 14.08 38.08
CA GLY A 992 -14.99 14.60 36.76
C GLY A 992 -15.06 13.50 35.71
N PHE A 993 -14.80 13.85 34.44
CA PHE A 993 -14.68 12.89 33.35
C PHE A 993 -13.36 13.10 32.63
N VAL A 994 -12.76 12.02 32.15
CA VAL A 994 -11.51 12.03 31.37
C VAL A 994 -11.72 11.31 30.05
N ARG A 995 -11.13 11.85 28.98
CA ARG A 995 -11.07 11.12 27.70
C ARG A 995 -10.02 10.01 27.79
N ILE A 996 -10.43 8.79 27.47
CA ILE A 996 -9.57 7.63 27.33
C ILE A 996 -9.26 7.44 25.85
N ASP A 997 -7.97 7.37 25.54
CA ASP A 997 -7.46 7.04 24.21
C ASP A 997 -7.37 5.51 24.11
N VAL A 998 -8.01 4.92 23.09
CA VAL A 998 -8.00 3.46 22.84
C VAL A 998 -7.21 3.19 21.57
N ASP A 999 -6.17 2.38 21.68
CA ASP A 999 -5.38 1.94 20.53
C ASP A 999 -6.22 0.96 19.68
N PRO A 1000 -6.51 1.27 18.39
CA PRO A 1000 -7.32 0.40 17.55
C PRO A 1000 -6.61 -0.92 17.16
N ALA A 1001 -5.28 -0.99 17.26
CA ALA A 1001 -4.50 -2.18 16.95
C ALA A 1001 -4.38 -3.13 18.16
N THR A 1002 -4.18 -2.60 19.36
CA THR A 1002 -3.96 -3.43 20.56
C THR A 1002 -5.16 -3.47 21.51
N GLY A 1003 -6.06 -2.49 21.43
CA GLY A 1003 -7.12 -2.26 22.41
C GLY A 1003 -6.64 -1.62 23.71
N ASP A 1004 -5.35 -1.27 23.82
CA ASP A 1004 -4.77 -0.69 25.03
C ASP A 1004 -5.32 0.71 25.31
N TRP A 1005 -5.43 1.05 26.60
CA TRP A 1005 -5.94 2.34 27.05
C TRP A 1005 -4.81 3.27 27.48
N SER A 1006 -4.96 4.56 27.21
CA SER A 1006 -4.06 5.60 27.72
C SER A 1006 -4.80 6.91 27.96
N VAL A 1007 -4.15 7.81 28.69
CA VAL A 1007 -4.60 9.21 28.85
C VAL A 1007 -3.43 10.12 28.54
N GLY A 1008 -3.56 10.93 27.49
CA GLY A 1008 -2.51 11.89 27.11
C GLY A 1008 -1.18 11.22 26.80
N GLY A 1009 -1.22 10.00 26.22
CA GLY A 1009 -0.04 9.18 25.90
C GLY A 1009 0.56 8.43 27.09
N VAL A 1010 -0.03 8.50 28.29
CA VAL A 1010 0.39 7.71 29.46
C VAL A 1010 -0.45 6.44 29.54
N ALA A 1011 0.22 5.29 29.45
CA ALA A 1011 -0.43 3.98 29.49
C ALA A 1011 -1.25 3.75 30.76
N TYR A 1012 -2.40 3.11 30.60
CA TYR A 1012 -3.31 2.72 31.69
C TYR A 1012 -2.62 1.77 32.67
N GLY A 1013 -2.74 2.07 33.98
CA GLY A 1013 -2.24 1.22 35.04
C GLY A 1013 -2.26 1.92 36.41
N ASP A 1014 -2.20 1.11 37.48
CA ASP A 1014 -2.10 1.60 38.86
C ASP A 1014 -0.70 2.21 39.12
N THR A 1015 -0.50 3.44 38.63
CA THR A 1015 0.76 4.18 38.72
C THR A 1015 0.50 5.66 38.95
N ASP A 1016 1.39 6.30 39.72
CA ASP A 1016 1.35 7.75 39.94
C ASP A 1016 1.29 8.53 38.63
N ALA A 1017 2.04 8.09 37.61
CA ALA A 1017 2.09 8.76 36.30
C ALA A 1017 0.73 8.74 35.59
N PHE A 1018 0.03 7.61 35.62
CA PHE A 1018 -1.30 7.49 35.03
C PHE A 1018 -2.32 8.32 35.80
N HIS A 1019 -2.34 8.25 37.14
CA HIS A 1019 -3.26 9.06 37.95
C HIS A 1019 -3.01 10.56 37.80
N ASP A 1020 -1.76 11.00 37.67
CA ASP A 1020 -1.41 12.39 37.40
C ASP A 1020 -1.85 12.83 35.99
N ALA A 1021 -1.69 11.97 34.98
CA ALA A 1021 -2.20 12.21 33.63
C ALA A 1021 -3.73 12.37 33.63
N VAL A 1022 -4.44 11.49 34.34
CA VAL A 1022 -5.90 11.55 34.51
C VAL A 1022 -6.31 12.87 35.16
N ARG A 1023 -5.71 13.25 36.29
CA ARG A 1023 -6.00 14.53 36.97
C ARG A 1023 -5.73 15.73 36.06
N GLY A 1024 -4.68 15.67 35.25
CA GLY A 1024 -4.30 16.73 34.31
C GLY A 1024 -5.17 16.81 33.06
N ALA A 1025 -5.93 15.76 32.76
CA ALA A 1025 -6.75 15.62 31.54
C ALA A 1025 -8.26 15.59 31.82
N LEU A 1026 -8.70 15.88 33.05
CA LEU A 1026 -10.13 16.04 33.36
C LEU A 1026 -10.75 17.10 32.45
N ASP A 1027 -11.96 16.84 31.98
CA ASP A 1027 -12.69 17.76 31.11
C ASP A 1027 -13.03 19.05 31.85
N ASP A 1028 -12.48 20.17 31.38
CA ASP A 1028 -12.70 21.50 31.98
C ASP A 1028 -14.16 21.94 31.94
N GLY A 1029 -14.99 21.29 31.12
CA GLY A 1029 -16.43 21.53 31.01
C GLY A 1029 -17.23 21.02 32.21
N PHE A 1030 -16.67 20.13 33.04
CA PHE A 1030 -17.39 19.53 34.16
C PHE A 1030 -16.51 19.09 35.33
N LEU A 1031 -16.77 19.68 36.50
CA LEU A 1031 -16.27 19.22 37.80
C LEU A 1031 -17.36 19.45 38.85
N TYR A 1032 -17.79 18.38 39.53
CA TYR A 1032 -18.84 18.43 40.54
C TYR A 1032 -18.32 17.98 41.90
N GLN A 1033 -18.43 18.82 42.94
CA GLN A 1033 -17.90 18.52 44.28
C GLN A 1033 -19.02 18.49 45.32
N GLN A 1034 -19.20 17.36 46.01
CA GLN A 1034 -20.24 17.19 47.02
C GLN A 1034 -19.90 16.05 48.01
N GLY A 1035 -20.53 16.10 49.19
CA GLY A 1035 -20.56 14.98 50.16
C GLY A 1035 -21.85 15.01 50.99
N GLY A 1036 -22.03 13.99 51.84
CA GLY A 1036 -23.27 13.76 52.59
C GLY A 1036 -24.35 13.08 51.74
N ASN A 1037 -25.61 13.23 52.14
CA ASN A 1037 -26.74 12.76 51.34
C ASN A 1037 -27.16 13.88 50.38
N PHE A 1038 -27.11 13.62 49.08
CA PHE A 1038 -27.46 14.61 48.06
C PHE A 1038 -28.13 13.98 46.84
N GLN A 1039 -28.86 14.83 46.12
CA GLN A 1039 -29.40 14.54 44.80
C GLN A 1039 -29.46 15.86 44.02
N VAL A 1040 -28.85 15.89 42.84
CA VAL A 1040 -28.75 17.07 41.98
C VAL A 1040 -28.96 16.67 40.53
N THR A 1041 -29.37 17.65 39.74
CA THR A 1041 -29.35 17.58 38.28
C THR A 1041 -28.55 18.77 37.76
N ASP A 1042 -27.63 18.53 36.84
CA ASP A 1042 -26.77 19.55 36.24
C ASP A 1042 -26.54 19.27 34.74
N GLU A 1043 -25.83 20.15 34.05
CA GLU A 1043 -25.47 20.01 32.63
C GLU A 1043 -23.95 20.09 32.43
N TRP A 1044 -23.44 19.34 31.46
CA TRP A 1044 -22.06 19.33 31.00
C TRP A 1044 -22.02 19.64 29.51
N GLU A 1045 -21.25 20.66 29.14
CA GLU A 1045 -20.82 20.86 27.75
C GLU A 1045 -19.40 20.27 27.61
N VAL A 1046 -19.24 19.26 26.76
CA VAL A 1046 -17.98 18.55 26.58
C VAL A 1046 -16.92 19.49 26.00
N ALA A 1047 -15.94 19.89 26.81
CA ALA A 1047 -14.93 20.87 26.41
C ALA A 1047 -13.71 20.23 25.71
N GLY A 1048 -13.39 18.98 26.04
CA GLY A 1048 -12.34 18.19 25.41
C GLY A 1048 -12.69 17.73 23.99
N ALA A 1049 -11.77 16.98 23.37
CA ALA A 1049 -12.00 16.46 22.02
C ALA A 1049 -12.89 15.20 22.04
N SER A 1050 -13.60 14.95 20.93
CA SER A 1050 -14.45 13.78 20.77
C SER A 1050 -13.73 12.46 21.09
N GLY A 1051 -14.39 11.54 21.81
CA GLY A 1051 -13.78 10.27 22.22
C GLY A 1051 -14.56 9.54 23.32
N TYR A 1052 -13.92 8.54 23.92
CA TYR A 1052 -14.47 7.78 25.05
C TYR A 1052 -14.24 8.52 26.37
N TYR A 1053 -15.29 8.94 27.03
CA TYR A 1053 -15.24 9.61 28.32
C TYR A 1053 -15.61 8.66 29.46
N ALA A 1054 -14.71 8.57 30.44
CA ALA A 1054 -14.87 7.75 31.64
C ALA A 1054 -15.01 8.63 32.90
N PRO A 1055 -15.87 8.27 33.87
CA PRO A 1055 -15.97 8.96 35.14
C PRO A 1055 -14.69 8.78 35.97
N VAL A 1056 -14.35 9.80 36.75
CA VAL A 1056 -13.22 9.84 37.68
C VAL A 1056 -13.70 10.43 39.01
N LEU A 1057 -13.39 9.76 40.12
CA LEU A 1057 -13.61 10.32 41.45
C LEU A 1057 -12.28 10.74 42.09
N LEU A 1058 -12.20 12.01 42.50
CA LEU A 1058 -11.15 12.51 43.37
C LEU A 1058 -11.68 12.54 44.80
N THR A 1059 -11.10 11.73 45.68
CA THR A 1059 -11.56 11.64 47.07
C THR A 1059 -11.06 12.81 47.90
N GLN A 1060 -11.69 13.05 49.05
CA GLN A 1060 -11.26 14.08 50.00
C GLN A 1060 -9.80 13.89 50.46
N ASP A 1061 -9.32 12.65 50.52
CA ASP A 1061 -7.98 12.30 50.98
C ASP A 1061 -6.92 12.31 49.86
N GLY A 1062 -7.34 12.64 48.62
CA GLY A 1062 -6.45 12.86 47.48
C GLY A 1062 -6.26 11.64 46.56
N GLU A 1063 -7.00 10.56 46.79
CA GLU A 1063 -7.01 9.40 45.91
C GLU A 1063 -7.73 9.71 44.59
N THR A 1064 -7.31 9.07 43.51
CA THR A 1064 -7.98 9.14 42.20
C THR A 1064 -8.50 7.76 41.86
N PHE A 1065 -9.82 7.63 41.77
CA PHE A 1065 -10.45 6.42 41.28
C PHE A 1065 -10.85 6.56 39.83
N VAL A 1066 -10.43 5.56 39.05
CA VAL A 1066 -10.70 5.42 37.62
C VAL A 1066 -11.41 4.10 37.38
N ILE A 1067 -11.92 3.92 36.17
CA ILE A 1067 -12.61 2.70 35.76
C ILE A 1067 -11.64 1.50 35.76
N GLY A 1068 -12.13 0.32 36.14
CA GLY A 1068 -11.35 -0.92 36.10
C GLY A 1068 -10.37 -1.10 37.26
N ASN A 1069 -9.24 -1.77 36.99
CA ASN A 1069 -8.26 -2.20 37.99
C ASN A 1069 -7.02 -1.30 38.14
N ALA A 1070 -6.96 -0.13 37.49
CA ALA A 1070 -5.85 0.82 37.62
C ALA A 1070 -5.94 1.66 38.91
N ASN A 1071 -6.42 1.04 39.99
CA ASN A 1071 -6.62 1.65 41.30
C ASN A 1071 -5.86 0.86 42.37
N ASP A 1072 -5.59 1.48 43.53
CA ASP A 1072 -4.86 0.86 44.62
C ASP A 1072 -5.44 -0.52 45.00
N GLY A 1073 -4.57 -1.53 44.97
CA GLY A 1073 -4.89 -2.92 45.25
C GLY A 1073 -5.57 -3.68 44.10
N GLY A 1074 -5.73 -3.07 42.93
CA GLY A 1074 -6.32 -3.68 41.73
C GLY A 1074 -7.83 -3.86 41.79
N ASN A 1075 -8.53 -3.13 42.68
CA ASN A 1075 -9.98 -3.22 42.85
C ASN A 1075 -10.71 -2.29 41.87
N ASP A 1076 -11.94 -2.66 41.55
CA ASP A 1076 -12.87 -1.81 40.80
C ASP A 1076 -13.67 -0.95 41.77
N TYR A 1077 -13.56 0.37 41.63
CA TYR A 1077 -14.27 1.35 42.46
C TYR A 1077 -15.38 2.06 41.68
N ILE A 1078 -15.57 1.74 40.39
CA ILE A 1078 -16.59 2.34 39.53
C ILE A 1078 -17.35 1.25 38.78
N ARG A 1079 -18.61 1.04 39.14
CA ARG A 1079 -19.44 -0.06 38.63
C ARG A 1079 -20.63 0.45 37.83
N MET A 1080 -21.00 -0.26 36.77
CA MET A 1080 -22.23 -0.02 36.02
C MET A 1080 -23.45 -0.63 36.73
N PHE A 1081 -24.52 0.15 36.84
CA PHE A 1081 -25.82 -0.30 37.36
C PHE A 1081 -26.95 -0.19 36.33
N GLY A 1082 -26.65 0.26 35.11
CA GLY A 1082 -27.58 0.47 34.01
C GLY A 1082 -26.93 1.30 32.91
N GLU A 1083 -27.66 1.56 31.83
CA GLU A 1083 -27.23 2.44 30.75
C GLU A 1083 -26.83 3.80 31.31
N ASN A 1084 -25.59 4.19 31.03
CA ASN A 1084 -24.97 5.43 31.46
C ASN A 1084 -25.07 5.71 32.96
N THR A 1085 -25.27 4.67 33.78
CA THR A 1085 -25.48 4.79 35.23
C THR A 1085 -24.36 4.11 35.98
N PHE A 1086 -23.56 4.90 36.70
CA PHE A 1086 -22.35 4.46 37.39
C PHE A 1086 -22.47 4.72 38.88
N GLY A 1087 -22.17 3.71 39.70
CA GLY A 1087 -21.98 3.85 41.14
C GLY A 1087 -20.49 3.83 41.45
N ILE A 1088 -20.06 4.66 42.40
CA ILE A 1088 -18.64 4.90 42.70
C ILE A 1088 -18.43 4.87 44.21
N GLU A 1089 -17.36 4.21 44.64
CA GLU A 1089 -16.85 4.20 46.01
C GLU A 1089 -15.98 5.44 46.30
N ASP A 1090 -15.87 5.84 47.57
CA ASP A 1090 -14.99 6.93 47.99
C ASP A 1090 -13.83 6.55 48.93
N LEU A 1091 -13.76 5.28 49.34
CA LEU A 1091 -12.68 4.71 50.14
C LEU A 1091 -11.92 3.62 49.38
N THR A 1092 -10.62 3.50 49.67
CA THR A 1092 -9.86 2.33 49.21
C THR A 1092 -10.24 1.08 50.00
N ALA A 1093 -9.99 -0.10 49.44
CA ALA A 1093 -10.14 -1.37 50.15
C ALA A 1093 -9.33 -1.39 51.47
N SER A 1094 -8.15 -0.76 51.47
CA SER A 1094 -7.29 -0.66 52.66
C SER A 1094 -7.81 0.33 53.71
N ALA A 1095 -8.60 1.34 53.30
CA ALA A 1095 -9.33 2.26 54.16
C ALA A 1095 -10.67 1.70 54.67
N GLY A 1096 -11.10 0.54 54.15
CA GLY A 1096 -12.29 -0.17 54.60
C GLY A 1096 -13.56 0.17 53.84
N SER A 1097 -13.47 0.44 52.53
CA SER A 1097 -14.63 0.48 51.63
C SER A 1097 -15.49 -0.78 51.80
N ASP A 1098 -16.80 -0.56 51.84
CA ASP A 1098 -17.84 -1.59 51.95
C ASP A 1098 -18.45 -1.99 50.60
N PHE A 1099 -18.00 -1.37 49.50
CA PHE A 1099 -18.31 -1.76 48.12
C PHE A 1099 -19.81 -1.77 47.83
N ASP A 1100 -20.55 -0.79 48.37
CA ASP A 1100 -21.97 -0.60 48.13
C ASP A 1100 -22.31 0.35 46.97
N TYR A 1101 -21.27 1.03 46.45
CA TYR A 1101 -21.20 1.95 45.33
C TYR A 1101 -22.18 3.13 45.44
N ASN A 1102 -22.52 3.52 46.67
CA ASN A 1102 -23.51 4.55 46.96
C ASN A 1102 -22.91 5.95 47.20
N ASP A 1103 -21.58 6.05 47.37
CA ASP A 1103 -20.91 7.30 47.75
C ASP A 1103 -21.08 8.39 46.69
N MET A 1104 -21.00 8.01 45.42
CA MET A 1104 -21.33 8.87 44.28
C MET A 1104 -21.97 8.03 43.18
N VAL A 1105 -23.21 8.36 42.84
CA VAL A 1105 -23.99 7.75 41.76
C VAL A 1105 -24.25 8.79 40.70
N VAL A 1106 -23.94 8.47 39.45
CA VAL A 1106 -24.14 9.36 38.31
C VAL A 1106 -24.91 8.66 37.21
N ARG A 1107 -25.88 9.36 36.60
CA ARG A 1107 -26.53 8.96 35.35
C ARG A 1107 -26.44 10.05 34.31
N LEU A 1108 -26.03 9.66 33.10
CA LEU A 1108 -25.96 10.54 31.95
C LEU A 1108 -27.23 10.43 31.11
N LEU A 1109 -27.82 11.57 30.78
CA LEU A 1109 -28.96 11.69 29.89
C LEU A 1109 -28.60 12.71 28.80
N PRO A 1110 -28.70 12.38 27.51
CA PRO A 1110 -28.56 13.39 26.46
C PRO A 1110 -29.62 14.48 26.60
N SER A 1111 -29.22 15.74 26.39
CA SER A 1111 -30.16 16.87 26.35
C SER A 1111 -31.06 16.81 25.11
N GLU A 1112 -32.22 17.49 25.13
CA GLU A 1112 -33.10 17.59 23.95
C GLU A 1112 -32.39 18.21 22.72
N GLU A 1113 -31.31 18.99 22.91
CA GLU A 1113 -30.51 19.58 21.82
C GLU A 1113 -29.57 18.57 21.14
N LEU A 1114 -29.15 17.50 21.82
CA LEU A 1114 -28.34 16.42 21.24
C LEU A 1114 -29.13 15.54 20.25
N LEU A 1115 -30.45 15.70 20.24
CA LEU A 1115 -31.42 14.89 19.48
C LEU A 1115 -31.97 15.59 18.23
N SER A 1116 -31.60 16.85 18.00
CA SER A 1116 -32.05 17.69 16.88
C SER A 1116 -30.94 17.93 15.87
#